data_AF-A0A7W5QLC4-F1
#
_entry.id   AF-A0A7W5QLC4-F1
#
_cell.length_a   1.000
_cell.length_b   1.000
_cell.length_c   1.000
_cell.angle_alpha   90.00
_cell.angle_beta   90.00
_cell.angle_gamma   90.00
#
_symmetry.space_group_name_H-M   'P 1'
#
loop_
_entity.id
_entity.type
_entity.pdbx_description
1 polymer ?
#
loop_
_entity_poly.entity_id
_entity_poly.type
_entity_poly.pdbx_seq_one_letter_code
_entity_poly.pdbx_strand_id
1 'polypeptide(L)'
;MMPIGPDRAPLECDLVMKGGVTSGVIYPGAIAAIAATYRLRSIGGTSAGAIGAAAAAAMEFGRRSGRHPQARERLEGLAAELGQQHGGAPLLQHLFEPDPDTAPLFHLLRRLQSAAGARGVAGAAGVVALSAFWWAALALGLVAAALLWLEPARGAALAVALLLLLLVGLPALTLLLATLFWWPTLRAGLRAVAANGYGFCSGLARARPGGEPLPALTEWLHARFQELAGLTLDEPLTFGDLWAASHRRAGPNREAALAAALRAAEDPRRPDATLGTMSRDIELVLVASDINRALSVQLPFLRREDLLYARRTDLAALFPPEIVAWMVAHQRAPTDPRDDLAAVDLGADADAFVRLPRPEDLPVLVGVRMSLSFPFLFRAVRLYVLRERAAAPGGGRELAELWITDGGITSNFPLHLFDAPIPTRPTFCLNLLYHDDELQPEHGPADPAPPDPGLAPADARPEEMVYMLRTNRGRLASYTRFAAGAPAARLLRFAGRIITTARQWGDNQLIDVPGYRDRIVHVRMRDGEGGFNVAMGAAVIADLQRRGVRAGEVIAARFVPDTLLDPLFAGERLVLNWANHRFVRFRAFLAGLEVAASRFTAGWEDDRARAALPATDPLHQAPSIERMTEGAGTVAGETMTTRPGYPLANAMQRALALDMAAGIESLATLAPTPAIDGVDRVNGRPGAPRPKQALRLRPGIDSDPRAELP
;
A
#
# COMPACT_ATOMS: atom_id res chain seq x y z
N MET A 1 1.05 19.98 26.72
CA MET A 1 1.79 18.71 26.84
C MET A 1 3.12 19.04 27.49
N MET A 2 3.37 18.59 28.73
CA MET A 2 4.70 18.80 29.34
C MET A 2 5.68 17.89 28.63
N PRO A 3 6.83 18.40 28.12
CA PRO A 3 7.87 17.54 27.58
C PRO A 3 8.30 16.53 28.67
N ILE A 4 8.51 15.28 28.26
CA ILE A 4 9.10 14.25 29.12
C ILE A 4 10.43 14.83 29.65
N GLY A 5 10.63 14.79 30.97
CA GLY A 5 11.86 15.30 31.58
C GLY A 5 13.11 14.66 30.95
N PRO A 6 14.25 15.37 30.93
CA PRO A 6 15.45 15.00 30.16
C PRO A 6 16.08 13.63 30.50
N ASP A 7 15.66 12.98 31.60
CA ASP A 7 16.26 11.74 32.11
C ASP A 7 15.46 10.45 31.81
N ARG A 8 14.26 10.51 31.19
CA ARG A 8 13.53 9.29 30.78
C ARG A 8 13.86 8.94 29.33
N ALA A 9 14.33 7.71 29.09
CA ALA A 9 14.49 7.18 27.74
C ALA A 9 13.17 7.31 26.96
N PRO A 10 13.20 7.72 25.67
CA PRO A 10 11.99 7.86 24.88
C PRO A 10 11.26 6.52 24.77
N LEU A 11 9.93 6.56 24.81
CA LEU A 11 9.11 5.38 24.55
C LEU A 11 9.35 4.88 23.12
N GLU A 12 9.17 3.60 22.84
CA GLU A 12 9.30 3.06 21.48
C GLU A 12 7.92 2.87 20.85
N CYS A 13 7.78 3.09 19.54
CA CYS A 13 6.59 2.71 18.78
C CYS A 13 6.94 2.27 17.36
N ASP A 14 6.01 1.56 16.75
CA ASP A 14 5.98 1.29 15.32
C ASP A 14 4.93 2.21 14.66
N LEU A 15 5.05 2.45 13.35
CA LEU A 15 4.19 3.37 12.60
C LEU A 15 3.81 2.79 11.24
N VAL A 16 2.52 2.77 10.92
CA VAL A 16 1.98 2.34 9.62
C VAL A 16 1.12 3.44 9.01
N MET A 17 1.35 3.75 7.74
CA MET A 17 0.65 4.81 7.01
C MET A 17 -0.08 4.27 5.78
N LYS A 18 -1.34 4.71 5.64
CA LYS A 18 -2.18 4.39 4.47
C LYS A 18 -1.66 5.08 3.19
N GLY A 19 -2.00 4.52 2.03
CA GLY A 19 -1.83 5.20 0.74
C GLY A 19 -2.91 6.28 0.52
N GLY A 20 -2.57 7.34 -0.22
CA GLY A 20 -3.51 8.42 -0.46
C GLY A 20 -3.14 9.45 -1.51
N VAL A 21 -2.22 9.13 -2.43
CA VAL A 21 -1.71 10.05 -3.46
C VAL A 21 -1.36 11.42 -2.85
N THR A 22 -2.11 12.50 -3.10
CA THR A 22 -1.77 13.83 -2.55
C THR A 22 -2.16 14.04 -1.09
N SER A 23 -2.96 13.15 -0.52
CA SER A 23 -3.33 13.18 0.91
C SER A 23 -2.13 12.96 1.85
N GLY A 24 -0.98 12.54 1.32
CA GLY A 24 0.26 12.34 2.09
C GLY A 24 0.80 13.59 2.78
N VAL A 25 0.32 14.78 2.43
CA VAL A 25 0.67 16.06 3.09
C VAL A 25 0.36 16.10 4.58
N ILE A 26 -0.50 15.20 5.08
CA ILE A 26 -0.83 15.05 6.51
C ILE A 26 0.33 14.43 7.31
N TYR A 27 1.11 13.53 6.70
CA TYR A 27 2.05 12.69 7.42
C TYR A 27 3.20 13.45 8.10
N PRO A 28 3.83 14.48 7.50
CA PRO A 28 4.98 15.12 8.14
C PRO A 28 4.66 15.68 9.53
N GLY A 29 3.51 16.35 9.70
CA GLY A 29 3.06 16.86 11.00
C GLY A 29 2.72 15.74 11.99
N ALA A 30 2.03 14.70 11.53
CA ALA A 30 1.69 13.54 12.39
C ALA A 30 2.93 12.80 12.89
N ILE A 31 3.90 12.55 12.00
CA ILE A 31 5.17 11.90 12.33
C ILE A 31 5.95 12.75 13.33
N ALA A 32 6.08 14.06 13.08
CA ALA A 32 6.81 14.96 13.98
C ALA A 32 6.22 15.00 15.39
N ALA A 33 4.88 15.01 15.51
CA ALA A 33 4.18 14.96 16.78
C ALA A 33 4.38 13.63 17.53
N ILE A 34 4.30 12.50 16.82
CA ILE A 34 4.59 11.18 17.41
C ILE A 34 6.05 11.10 17.87
N ALA A 35 6.98 11.55 17.02
CA ALA A 35 8.42 11.51 17.27
C ALA A 35 8.89 12.45 18.39
N ALA A 36 8.02 13.35 18.89
CA ALA A 36 8.29 14.15 20.07
C ALA A 36 8.23 13.32 21.37
N THR A 37 7.50 12.20 21.36
CA THR A 37 7.29 11.33 22.54
C THR A 37 7.91 9.95 22.34
N TYR A 38 7.87 9.45 21.10
CA TYR A 38 8.29 8.09 20.77
C TYR A 38 9.50 8.06 19.84
N ARG A 39 10.33 7.04 20.00
CA ARG A 39 11.38 6.60 19.10
C ARG A 39 10.79 5.60 18.11
N LEU A 40 10.89 5.90 16.81
CA LEU A 40 10.28 5.05 15.77
C LEU A 40 11.16 3.81 15.51
N ARG A 41 10.61 2.60 15.73
CA ARG A 41 11.33 1.33 15.55
C ARG A 41 11.05 0.69 14.20
N SER A 42 9.81 0.32 13.93
CA SER A 42 9.41 -0.20 12.63
C SER A 42 8.42 0.77 11.96
N ILE A 43 8.65 1.08 10.69
CA ILE A 43 7.93 2.10 9.93
C ILE A 43 7.49 1.48 8.61
N GLY A 44 6.20 1.60 8.30
CA GLY A 44 5.57 0.89 7.21
C GLY A 44 4.65 1.79 6.40
N GLY A 45 4.59 1.59 5.09
CA GLY A 45 3.71 2.38 4.24
C GLY A 45 3.56 1.86 2.82
N THR A 46 2.59 2.44 2.12
CA THR A 46 2.28 2.15 0.71
C THR A 46 1.94 3.45 -0.02
N SER A 47 2.35 3.62 -1.28
CA SER A 47 2.07 4.82 -2.06
C SER A 47 2.54 6.10 -1.36
N ALA A 48 1.66 7.09 -1.18
CA ALA A 48 1.91 8.29 -0.37
C ALA A 48 2.34 7.98 1.09
N GLY A 49 1.84 6.88 1.67
CA GLY A 49 2.28 6.39 2.97
C GLY A 49 3.72 5.88 2.94
N ALA A 50 4.21 5.37 1.80
CA ALA A 50 5.62 5.00 1.63
C ALA A 50 6.55 6.22 1.59
N ILE A 51 6.10 7.35 1.02
CA ILE A 51 6.81 8.63 1.13
C ILE A 51 6.92 9.04 2.60
N GLY A 52 5.79 9.02 3.32
CA GLY A 52 5.76 9.33 4.76
C GLY A 52 6.66 8.39 5.57
N ALA A 53 6.65 7.09 5.25
CA ALA A 53 7.46 6.07 5.92
C ALA A 53 8.96 6.30 5.72
N ALA A 54 9.38 6.58 4.48
CA ALA A 54 10.77 6.88 4.18
C ALA A 54 11.23 8.21 4.80
N ALA A 55 10.37 9.24 4.80
CA ALA A 55 10.68 10.50 5.46
C ALA A 55 10.83 10.33 6.98
N ALA A 56 9.95 9.54 7.61
CA ALA A 56 10.05 9.18 9.02
C ALA A 56 11.34 8.39 9.33
N ALA A 57 11.69 7.42 8.47
CA ALA A 57 12.91 6.63 8.62
C ALA A 57 14.18 7.48 8.46
N ALA A 58 14.22 8.37 7.46
CA ALA A 58 15.31 9.31 7.25
C ALA A 58 15.46 10.28 8.43
N MET A 59 14.35 10.83 8.93
CA MET A 59 14.33 11.68 10.12
C MET A 59 14.88 10.94 11.35
N GLU A 60 14.42 9.71 11.58
CA GLU A 60 14.85 8.90 12.72
C GLU A 60 16.33 8.52 12.60
N PHE A 61 16.81 8.23 11.38
CA PHE A 61 18.23 8.02 11.10
C PHE A 61 19.06 9.26 11.41
N GLY A 62 18.65 10.44 10.94
CA GLY A 62 19.34 11.71 11.19
C GLY A 62 19.47 12.02 12.68
N ARG A 63 18.41 11.75 13.46
CA ARG A 63 18.41 11.89 14.92
C ARG A 63 19.31 10.87 15.61
N ARG A 64 19.22 9.58 15.26
CA ARG A 64 19.95 8.49 15.93
C ARG A 64 21.45 8.46 15.63
N SER A 65 21.80 8.76 14.39
CA SER A 65 23.20 8.87 13.96
C SER A 65 23.87 10.14 14.49
N GLY A 66 23.07 11.13 14.92
CA GLY A 66 23.53 12.46 15.33
C GLY A 66 23.88 13.38 14.16
N ARG A 67 23.65 12.95 12.90
CA ARG A 67 23.96 13.73 11.70
C ARG A 67 23.00 14.88 11.47
N HIS A 68 21.75 14.76 11.92
CA HIS A 68 20.75 15.83 11.84
C HIS A 68 19.87 15.86 13.10
N PRO A 69 20.32 16.48 14.21
CA PRO A 69 19.55 16.53 15.45
C PRO A 69 18.17 17.20 15.32
N GLN A 70 18.04 18.19 14.43
CA GLN A 70 16.81 18.95 14.19
C GLN A 70 15.92 18.34 13.09
N ALA A 71 16.08 17.04 12.78
CA ALA A 71 15.41 16.44 11.62
C ALA A 71 13.90 16.38 11.80
N ARG A 72 13.42 16.34 13.05
CA ARG A 72 11.99 16.35 13.39
C ARG A 72 11.33 17.66 13.02
N GLU A 73 11.94 18.79 13.40
CA GLU A 73 11.47 20.14 13.08
C GLU A 73 11.51 20.37 11.56
N ARG A 74 12.57 19.87 10.90
CA ARG A 74 12.68 19.94 9.44
C ARG A 74 11.58 19.15 8.72
N LEU A 75 11.27 17.95 9.20
CA LEU A 75 10.18 17.10 8.70
C LEU A 75 8.83 17.82 8.85
N GLU A 76 8.57 18.39 10.02
CA GLU A 76 7.33 19.11 10.32
C GLU A 76 7.07 20.26 9.32
N GLY A 77 8.14 20.95 8.89
CA GLY A 77 8.06 22.04 7.91
C GLY A 77 7.81 21.62 6.44
N LEU A 78 7.86 20.34 6.09
CA LEU A 78 7.73 19.89 4.69
C LEU A 78 6.37 20.22 4.07
N ALA A 79 5.28 20.15 4.83
CA ALA A 79 3.96 20.44 4.29
C ALA A 79 3.82 21.93 3.91
N ALA A 80 4.42 22.84 4.69
CA ALA A 80 4.48 24.25 4.36
C ALA A 80 5.28 24.51 3.06
N GLU A 81 6.40 23.80 2.87
CA GLU A 81 7.19 23.82 1.63
C GLU A 81 6.35 23.41 0.41
N LEU A 82 5.59 22.31 0.52
CA LEU A 82 4.71 21.83 -0.55
C LEU A 82 3.61 22.82 -0.95
N GLY A 83 3.22 23.72 -0.03
CA GLY A 83 2.24 24.78 -0.27
C GLY A 83 2.80 26.06 -0.89
N GLN A 84 4.13 26.22 -0.98
CA GLN A 84 4.77 27.41 -1.54
C GLN A 84 4.38 27.60 -3.01
N GLN A 85 4.12 28.84 -3.40
CA GLN A 85 3.67 29.18 -4.76
C GLN A 85 4.87 29.39 -5.68
N HIS A 86 4.88 28.68 -6.81
CA HIS A 86 5.81 28.87 -7.92
C HIS A 86 5.01 29.05 -9.20
N GLY A 87 5.21 30.16 -9.93
CA GLY A 87 4.51 30.38 -11.21
C GLY A 87 2.97 30.32 -11.13
N GLY A 88 2.37 30.65 -9.97
CA GLY A 88 0.92 30.63 -9.75
C GLY A 88 0.31 29.27 -9.38
N ALA A 89 1.14 28.27 -9.08
CA ALA A 89 0.70 26.96 -8.56
C ALA A 89 1.52 26.54 -7.33
N PRO A 90 0.97 25.72 -6.43
CA PRO A 90 1.72 25.17 -5.30
C PRO A 90 2.83 24.22 -5.80
N LEU A 91 3.97 24.14 -5.08
CA LEU A 91 5.06 23.20 -5.36
C LEU A 91 4.53 21.76 -5.54
N LEU A 92 3.57 21.35 -4.70
CA LEU A 92 2.92 20.05 -4.81
C LEU A 92 2.42 19.75 -6.22
N GLN A 93 1.86 20.72 -6.93
CA GLN A 93 1.38 20.52 -8.29
C GLN A 93 2.52 20.30 -9.29
N HIS A 94 3.64 20.99 -9.10
CA HIS A 94 4.83 20.87 -9.97
C HIS A 94 5.51 19.51 -9.85
N LEU A 95 5.41 18.85 -8.69
CA LEU A 95 5.99 17.51 -8.50
C LEU A 95 5.33 16.44 -9.40
N PHE A 96 4.11 16.68 -9.90
CA PHE A 96 3.31 15.74 -10.70
C PHE A 96 3.16 16.18 -12.17
N GLU A 97 4.19 16.81 -12.73
CA GLU A 97 4.17 17.21 -14.14
C GLU A 97 4.33 16.02 -15.09
N PRO A 98 3.55 15.95 -16.19
CA PRO A 98 3.64 14.89 -17.18
C PRO A 98 4.88 15.05 -18.06
N ASP A 99 5.39 13.94 -18.57
CA ASP A 99 6.45 13.95 -19.58
C ASP A 99 5.93 14.53 -20.91
N PRO A 100 6.76 15.21 -21.73
CA PRO A 100 6.32 15.92 -22.94
C PRO A 100 5.47 15.08 -23.91
N ASP A 101 5.85 13.83 -24.10
CA ASP A 101 5.17 12.91 -25.03
C ASP A 101 3.78 12.49 -24.53
N THR A 102 3.55 12.54 -23.22
CA THR A 102 2.29 12.15 -22.59
C THR A 102 1.44 13.36 -22.14
N ALA A 103 2.05 14.55 -22.10
CA ALA A 103 1.42 15.80 -21.68
C ALA A 103 0.12 16.16 -22.43
N PRO A 104 0.00 15.97 -23.76
CA PRO A 104 -1.25 16.26 -24.46
C PRO A 104 -2.44 15.44 -23.93
N LEU A 105 -2.23 14.15 -23.67
CA LEU A 105 -3.26 13.27 -23.14
C LEU A 105 -3.55 13.57 -21.67
N PHE A 106 -2.51 13.81 -20.87
CA PHE A 106 -2.67 14.20 -19.47
C PHE A 106 -3.48 15.49 -19.30
N HIS A 107 -3.19 16.53 -20.08
CA HIS A 107 -3.93 17.79 -20.03
C HIS A 107 -5.37 17.65 -20.54
N LEU A 108 -5.61 16.80 -21.54
CA LEU A 108 -6.96 16.47 -21.97
C LEU A 108 -7.77 15.81 -20.84
N LEU A 109 -7.19 14.81 -20.17
CA LEU A 109 -7.81 14.13 -19.03
C LEU A 109 -8.09 15.10 -17.88
N ARG A 110 -7.12 15.95 -17.54
CA ARG A 110 -7.28 16.96 -16.47
C ARG A 110 -8.39 17.96 -16.79
N ARG A 111 -8.50 18.40 -18.06
CA ARG A 111 -9.59 19.29 -18.51
C ARG A 111 -10.94 18.60 -18.37
N LEU A 112 -11.05 17.32 -18.78
CA LEU A 112 -12.27 16.54 -18.62
C LEU A 112 -12.67 16.34 -17.14
N GLN A 113 -11.69 16.10 -16.26
CA GLN A 113 -11.92 16.00 -14.81
C GLN A 113 -12.37 17.33 -14.20
N SER A 114 -11.75 18.45 -14.57
CA SER A 114 -12.16 19.79 -14.11
C SER A 114 -13.51 20.24 -14.69
N ALA A 115 -13.93 19.65 -15.81
CA ALA A 115 -15.21 19.89 -16.46
C ALA A 115 -16.35 19.03 -15.88
N ALA A 116 -16.19 18.53 -14.64
CA ALA A 116 -17.21 17.81 -13.87
C ALA A 116 -18.41 18.72 -13.53
N GLY A 117 -19.19 19.01 -14.57
CA GLY A 117 -20.44 19.71 -14.63
C GLY A 117 -20.94 19.59 -16.06
N ALA A 118 -22.22 19.24 -16.25
CA ALA A 118 -22.79 18.90 -17.56
C ALA A 118 -22.58 19.95 -18.68
N ARG A 119 -22.17 21.18 -18.32
CA ARG A 119 -21.91 22.31 -19.25
C ARG A 119 -20.48 22.33 -19.83
N GLY A 120 -19.48 21.73 -19.18
CA GLY A 120 -18.07 21.85 -19.60
C GLY A 120 -17.67 20.88 -20.72
N VAL A 121 -18.01 19.60 -20.57
CA VAL A 121 -17.77 18.57 -21.61
C VAL A 121 -18.69 18.77 -22.81
N ALA A 122 -19.94 19.20 -22.57
CA ALA A 122 -20.86 19.64 -23.62
C ALA A 122 -20.41 20.93 -24.31
N GLY A 123 -19.59 21.78 -23.68
CA GLY A 123 -19.07 23.00 -24.30
C GLY A 123 -18.00 22.72 -25.35
N ALA A 124 -17.00 21.87 -25.04
CA ALA A 124 -15.90 21.62 -25.97
C ALA A 124 -16.28 20.67 -27.12
N ALA A 125 -17.00 19.59 -26.82
CA ALA A 125 -17.52 18.68 -27.85
C ALA A 125 -18.76 19.26 -28.56
N GLY A 126 -19.58 20.01 -27.82
CA GLY A 126 -20.79 20.62 -28.36
C GLY A 126 -20.57 21.89 -29.16
N VAL A 127 -19.46 22.63 -29.03
CA VAL A 127 -19.20 23.78 -29.94
C VAL A 127 -18.88 23.31 -31.37
N VAL A 128 -18.09 22.24 -31.52
CA VAL A 128 -17.80 21.63 -32.83
C VAL A 128 -19.01 20.85 -33.36
N ALA A 129 -19.74 20.15 -32.48
CA ALA A 129 -20.97 19.46 -32.87
C ALA A 129 -22.13 20.43 -33.20
N LEU A 130 -22.27 21.56 -32.48
CA LEU A 130 -23.28 22.60 -32.79
C LEU A 130 -22.96 23.31 -34.10
N SER A 131 -21.69 23.66 -34.37
CA SER A 131 -21.36 24.39 -35.58
C SER A 131 -21.63 23.56 -36.84
N ALA A 132 -21.38 22.24 -36.79
CA ALA A 132 -21.73 21.32 -37.88
C ALA A 132 -23.25 21.02 -37.93
N PHE A 133 -23.92 20.99 -36.77
CA PHE A 133 -25.36 20.77 -36.62
C PHE A 133 -26.19 21.83 -37.35
N TRP A 134 -25.88 23.12 -37.17
CA TRP A 134 -26.67 24.20 -37.79
C TRP A 134 -26.59 24.19 -39.31
N TRP A 135 -25.42 23.90 -39.89
CA TRP A 135 -25.27 23.83 -41.35
C TRP A 135 -25.91 22.58 -41.96
N ALA A 136 -25.81 21.42 -41.31
CA ALA A 136 -26.46 20.19 -41.76
C ALA A 136 -27.99 20.25 -41.64
N ALA A 137 -28.50 20.81 -40.54
CA ALA A 137 -29.94 21.02 -40.34
C ALA A 137 -30.51 22.06 -41.32
N LEU A 138 -29.77 23.14 -41.62
CA LEU A 138 -30.16 24.11 -42.64
C LEU A 138 -30.21 23.48 -44.03
N ALA A 139 -29.17 22.74 -44.43
CA ALA A 139 -29.12 22.08 -45.74
C ALA A 139 -30.26 21.07 -45.93
N LEU A 140 -30.51 20.20 -44.93
CA LEU A 140 -31.61 19.24 -45.00
C LEU A 140 -32.99 19.91 -44.93
N GLY A 141 -33.13 20.99 -44.13
CA GLY A 141 -34.34 21.79 -44.06
C GLY A 141 -34.68 22.45 -45.41
N LEU A 142 -33.67 22.96 -46.13
CA LEU A 142 -33.82 23.51 -47.48
C LEU A 142 -34.22 22.43 -48.49
N VAL A 143 -33.63 21.23 -48.41
CA VAL A 143 -34.00 20.08 -49.26
C VAL A 143 -35.45 19.62 -48.99
N ALA A 144 -35.84 19.51 -47.72
CA ALA A 144 -37.21 19.16 -47.34
C ALA A 144 -38.21 20.24 -47.81
N ALA A 145 -37.88 21.52 -47.67
CA ALA A 145 -38.70 22.63 -48.14
C ALA A 145 -38.84 22.64 -49.67
N ALA A 146 -37.75 22.37 -50.41
CA ALA A 146 -37.78 22.25 -51.86
C ALA A 146 -38.63 21.05 -52.34
N LEU A 147 -38.55 19.91 -51.65
CA LEU A 147 -39.33 18.71 -51.97
C LEU A 147 -40.83 18.88 -51.66
N LEU A 148 -41.16 19.58 -50.57
CA LEU A 148 -42.53 19.99 -50.24
C LEU A 148 -43.12 20.96 -51.26
N TRP A 149 -42.28 21.82 -51.87
CA TRP A 149 -42.69 22.78 -52.88
C TRP A 149 -42.93 22.13 -54.26
N LEU A 150 -42.16 21.10 -54.60
CA LEU A 150 -42.24 20.44 -55.92
C LEU A 150 -43.38 19.39 -56.00
N GLU A 151 -43.63 18.60 -54.95
CA GLU A 151 -44.59 17.47 -54.98
C GLU A 151 -45.28 17.29 -53.60
N PRO A 152 -46.36 18.03 -53.28
CA PRO A 152 -46.89 18.11 -51.91
C PRO A 152 -47.35 16.76 -51.33
N ALA A 153 -47.88 15.86 -52.17
CA ALA A 153 -48.44 14.58 -51.74
C ALA A 153 -47.39 13.51 -51.39
N ARG A 154 -46.22 13.52 -52.06
CA ARG A 154 -45.10 12.59 -51.79
C ARG A 154 -43.99 13.24 -50.94
N GLY A 155 -43.89 14.57 -51.00
CA GLY A 155 -42.91 15.38 -50.28
C GLY A 155 -43.06 15.32 -48.76
N ALA A 156 -44.29 15.20 -48.25
CA ALA A 156 -44.52 15.11 -46.80
C ALA A 156 -43.92 13.84 -46.17
N ALA A 157 -44.12 12.67 -46.78
CA ALA A 157 -43.58 11.40 -46.28
C ALA A 157 -42.04 11.37 -46.37
N LEU A 158 -41.48 11.89 -47.47
CA LEU A 158 -40.03 11.97 -47.66
C LEU A 158 -39.39 12.99 -46.71
N ALA A 159 -40.05 14.12 -46.44
CA ALA A 159 -39.61 15.11 -45.46
C ALA A 159 -39.60 14.55 -44.03
N VAL A 160 -40.63 13.78 -43.65
CA VAL A 160 -40.66 13.08 -42.34
C VAL A 160 -39.54 12.02 -42.26
N ALA A 161 -39.32 11.24 -43.31
CA ALA A 161 -38.24 10.25 -43.34
C ALA A 161 -36.85 10.90 -43.24
N LEU A 162 -36.60 12.00 -43.95
CA LEU A 162 -35.36 12.77 -43.87
C LEU A 162 -35.17 13.43 -42.50
N LEU A 163 -36.25 13.94 -41.88
CA LEU A 163 -36.22 14.49 -40.54
C LEU A 163 -35.90 13.42 -39.48
N LEU A 164 -36.48 12.21 -39.62
CA LEU A 164 -36.17 11.06 -38.75
C LEU A 164 -34.74 10.56 -38.95
N LEU A 165 -34.26 10.53 -40.20
CA LEU A 165 -32.87 10.16 -40.52
C LEU A 165 -31.88 11.21 -39.98
N LEU A 166 -32.25 12.49 -39.97
CA LEU A 166 -31.48 13.55 -39.32
C LEU A 166 -31.49 13.37 -37.79
N LEU A 167 -32.65 13.11 -37.19
CA LEU A 167 -32.79 12.95 -35.74
C LEU A 167 -31.98 11.76 -35.20
N VAL A 168 -31.90 10.66 -35.96
CA VAL A 168 -31.21 9.42 -35.55
C VAL A 168 -29.78 9.33 -36.10
N GLY A 169 -29.56 9.74 -37.35
CA GLY A 169 -28.27 9.63 -38.05
C GLY A 169 -27.28 10.73 -37.70
N LEU A 170 -27.74 11.94 -37.35
CA LEU A 170 -26.86 13.05 -37.00
C LEU A 170 -26.11 12.85 -35.66
N PRO A 171 -26.72 12.32 -34.59
CA PRO A 171 -25.98 11.91 -33.39
C PRO A 171 -24.92 10.85 -33.70
N ALA A 172 -25.23 9.88 -34.56
CA ALA A 172 -24.26 8.85 -34.97
C ALA A 172 -23.11 9.44 -35.79
N LEU A 173 -23.41 10.36 -36.72
CA LEU A 173 -22.40 11.04 -37.55
C LEU A 173 -21.51 11.98 -36.72
N THR A 174 -22.09 12.74 -35.79
CA THR A 174 -21.32 13.62 -34.88
C THR A 174 -20.42 12.81 -33.96
N LEU A 175 -20.91 11.69 -33.41
CA LEU A 175 -20.09 10.76 -32.64
C LEU A 175 -18.97 10.15 -33.50
N LEU A 176 -19.26 9.77 -34.75
CA LEU A 176 -18.26 9.25 -35.68
C LEU A 176 -17.18 10.29 -36.00
N LEU A 177 -17.57 11.52 -36.37
CA LEU A 177 -16.63 12.59 -36.69
C LEU A 177 -15.80 13.01 -35.47
N ALA A 178 -16.42 13.10 -34.29
CA ALA A 178 -15.69 13.34 -33.05
C ALA A 178 -14.70 12.20 -32.75
N THR A 179 -15.12 10.94 -32.94
CA THR A 179 -14.24 9.78 -32.76
C THR A 179 -13.06 9.84 -33.73
N LEU A 180 -13.31 10.10 -35.02
CA LEU A 180 -12.26 10.21 -36.05
C LEU A 180 -11.32 11.39 -35.79
N PHE A 181 -11.84 12.52 -35.29
CA PHE A 181 -11.05 13.70 -34.94
C PHE A 181 -10.13 13.47 -33.73
N TRP A 182 -10.66 12.84 -32.67
CA TRP A 182 -9.89 12.57 -31.45
C TRP A 182 -9.03 11.30 -31.53
N TRP A 183 -9.32 10.38 -32.46
CA TRP A 183 -8.64 9.10 -32.58
C TRP A 183 -7.12 9.20 -32.75
N PRO A 184 -6.55 10.09 -33.60
CA PRO A 184 -5.10 10.23 -33.70
C PRO A 184 -4.46 10.64 -32.38
N THR A 185 -5.05 11.60 -31.66
CA THR A 185 -4.57 12.09 -30.36
C THR A 185 -4.66 11.01 -29.29
N LEU A 186 -5.79 10.30 -29.22
CA LEU A 186 -5.98 9.19 -28.29
C LEU A 186 -5.01 8.05 -28.59
N ARG A 187 -4.86 7.66 -29.86
CA ARG A 187 -3.95 6.58 -30.28
C ARG A 187 -2.49 6.95 -30.04
N ALA A 188 -2.07 8.17 -30.35
CA ALA A 188 -0.73 8.66 -30.09
C ALA A 188 -0.46 8.72 -28.59
N GLY A 189 -1.40 9.28 -27.81
CA GLY A 189 -1.29 9.36 -26.36
C GLY A 189 -1.23 7.98 -25.68
N LEU A 190 -2.05 7.01 -26.10
CA LEU A 190 -2.02 5.65 -25.56
C LEU A 190 -0.70 4.94 -25.87
N ARG A 191 -0.16 5.13 -27.08
CA ARG A 191 1.18 4.62 -27.43
C ARG A 191 2.28 5.29 -26.61
N ALA A 192 2.19 6.61 -26.41
CA ALA A 192 3.15 7.35 -25.60
C ALA A 192 3.13 6.89 -24.15
N VAL A 193 1.95 6.69 -23.56
CA VAL A 193 1.80 6.14 -22.21
C VAL A 193 2.36 4.72 -22.12
N ALA A 194 2.07 3.85 -23.11
CA ALA A 194 2.64 2.49 -23.15
C ALA A 194 4.17 2.51 -23.27
N ALA A 195 4.73 3.36 -24.14
CA ALA A 195 6.16 3.56 -24.28
C ALA A 195 6.80 4.17 -23.01
N ASN A 196 6.04 4.96 -22.25
CA ASN A 196 6.46 5.54 -20.99
C ASN A 196 6.21 4.64 -19.76
N GLY A 197 6.23 3.32 -19.95
CA GLY A 197 6.04 2.35 -18.87
C GLY A 197 4.69 2.50 -18.16
N TYR A 198 3.64 2.79 -18.93
CA TYR A 198 2.25 2.91 -18.50
C TYR A 198 1.98 4.07 -17.53
N GLY A 199 2.75 5.16 -17.59
CA GLY A 199 2.58 6.36 -16.78
C GLY A 199 2.68 7.69 -17.54
N PHE A 200 2.10 8.76 -16.99
CA PHE A 200 2.22 10.12 -17.52
C PHE A 200 3.51 10.80 -17.06
N CYS A 201 3.90 10.61 -15.80
CA CYS A 201 5.03 11.27 -15.17
C CYS A 201 6.18 10.29 -14.95
N SER A 202 7.39 10.63 -15.38
CA SER A 202 8.62 9.95 -14.95
C SER A 202 8.98 10.30 -13.49
N GLY A 203 8.71 11.55 -13.09
CA GLY A 203 9.11 12.11 -11.80
C GLY A 203 10.53 12.69 -11.78
N LEU A 204 11.14 12.92 -12.95
CA LEU A 204 12.41 13.63 -13.10
C LEU A 204 12.18 15.00 -13.75
N ALA A 205 12.85 16.05 -13.26
CA ALA A 205 12.74 17.38 -13.85
C ALA A 205 13.29 17.39 -15.27
N ARG A 206 12.70 18.23 -16.11
CA ARG A 206 13.18 18.49 -17.47
C ARG A 206 13.37 19.98 -17.66
N ALA A 207 14.39 20.34 -18.43
CA ALA A 207 14.75 21.73 -18.68
C ALA A 207 13.55 22.51 -19.27
N ARG A 208 13.11 23.56 -18.56
CA ARG A 208 12.06 24.45 -19.04
C ARG A 208 12.70 25.66 -19.75
N PRO A 209 12.28 26.01 -20.96
CA PRO A 209 12.71 27.25 -21.59
C PRO A 209 12.23 28.46 -20.76
N GLY A 210 13.15 29.17 -20.11
CA GLY A 210 12.88 30.46 -19.44
C GLY A 210 12.14 30.41 -18.09
N GLY A 211 12.04 29.25 -17.44
CA GLY A 211 11.41 29.11 -16.11
C GLY A 211 12.41 28.76 -14.99
N GLU A 212 12.01 28.95 -13.73
CA GLU A 212 12.78 28.43 -12.58
C GLU A 212 12.96 26.91 -12.69
N PRO A 213 14.16 26.38 -12.44
CA PRO A 213 14.41 24.94 -12.40
C PRO A 213 13.79 24.37 -11.11
N LEU A 214 12.54 23.90 -11.21
CA LEU A 214 11.88 23.19 -10.12
C LEU A 214 12.15 21.68 -10.22
N PRO A 215 12.41 21.00 -9.10
CA PRO A 215 12.57 19.55 -9.09
C PRO A 215 11.24 18.86 -9.36
N ALA A 216 11.29 17.68 -9.98
CA ALA A 216 10.15 16.78 -10.01
C ALA A 216 10.13 15.87 -8.77
N LEU A 217 9.08 15.06 -8.62
CA LEU A 217 8.85 14.28 -7.39
C LEU A 217 10.05 13.43 -6.96
N THR A 218 10.69 12.68 -7.87
CA THR A 218 11.76 11.74 -7.49
C THR A 218 13.01 12.50 -7.01
N GLU A 219 13.38 13.60 -7.66
CA GLU A 219 14.51 14.44 -7.25
C GLU A 219 14.24 15.17 -5.94
N TRP A 220 13.01 15.69 -5.78
CA TRP A 220 12.58 16.32 -4.54
C TRP A 220 12.61 15.31 -3.39
N LEU A 221 12.12 14.08 -3.59
CA LEU A 221 12.17 13.01 -2.60
C LEU A 221 13.62 12.63 -2.25
N HIS A 222 14.51 12.48 -3.24
CA HIS A 222 15.93 12.23 -3.01
C HIS A 222 16.51 13.32 -2.10
N ALA A 223 16.39 14.58 -2.51
CA ALA A 223 16.92 15.72 -1.76
C ALA A 223 16.39 15.76 -0.32
N ARG A 224 15.09 15.54 -0.10
CA ARG A 224 14.48 15.58 1.23
C ARG A 224 14.86 14.41 2.11
N PHE A 225 14.99 13.20 1.57
CA PHE A 225 15.46 12.05 2.35
C PHE A 225 16.93 12.23 2.77
N GLN A 226 17.79 12.70 1.87
CA GLN A 226 19.18 13.00 2.18
C GLN A 226 19.30 14.11 3.23
N GLU A 227 18.53 15.19 3.07
CA GLU A 227 18.49 16.31 4.02
C GLU A 227 18.06 15.84 5.42
N LEU A 228 16.94 15.13 5.55
CA LEU A 228 16.46 14.61 6.82
C LEU A 228 17.46 13.65 7.49
N ALA A 229 18.18 12.86 6.68
CA ALA A 229 19.20 11.94 7.14
C ALA A 229 20.53 12.63 7.53
N GLY A 230 20.75 13.88 7.10
CA GLY A 230 22.04 14.56 7.23
C GLY A 230 23.13 13.94 6.33
N LEU A 231 22.75 13.54 5.12
CA LEU A 231 23.62 12.96 4.10
C LEU A 231 23.69 13.87 2.86
N THR A 232 24.75 13.74 2.06
CA THR A 232 24.88 14.45 0.77
C THR A 232 24.08 13.75 -0.33
N LEU A 233 23.84 14.41 -1.46
CA LEU A 233 23.10 13.80 -2.59
C LEU A 233 23.84 12.59 -3.19
N ASP A 234 25.18 12.59 -3.15
CA ASP A 234 26.05 11.53 -3.66
C ASP A 234 26.18 10.32 -2.71
N GLU A 235 25.65 10.41 -1.48
CA GLU A 235 25.63 9.31 -0.51
C GLU A 235 24.19 8.82 -0.28
N PRO A 236 23.52 8.14 -1.23
CA PRO A 236 22.14 7.70 -1.08
C PRO A 236 21.88 6.97 0.24
N LEU A 237 20.82 7.36 0.94
CA LEU A 237 20.33 6.67 2.12
C LEU A 237 19.83 5.28 1.72
N THR A 238 20.38 4.24 2.33
CA THR A 238 20.07 2.82 2.05
C THR A 238 19.31 2.18 3.20
N PHE A 239 18.67 1.02 2.97
CA PHE A 239 18.04 0.28 4.06
C PHE A 239 19.07 -0.20 5.10
N GLY A 240 20.30 -0.56 4.69
CA GLY A 240 21.38 -0.92 5.61
C GLY A 240 21.78 0.21 6.54
N ASP A 241 21.75 1.46 6.08
CA ASP A 241 21.95 2.64 6.95
C ASP A 241 20.91 2.71 8.06
N LEU A 242 19.65 2.41 7.74
CA LEU A 242 18.54 2.41 8.70
C LEU A 242 18.70 1.29 9.73
N TRP A 243 19.12 0.11 9.28
CA TRP A 243 19.35 -1.05 10.14
C TRP A 243 20.49 -0.83 11.13
N ALA A 244 21.54 -0.10 10.73
CA ALA A 244 22.73 0.19 11.52
C ALA A 244 22.81 1.65 12.00
N ALA A 245 21.68 2.35 12.13
CA ALA A 245 21.63 3.80 12.38
C ALA A 245 22.45 4.25 13.61
N SER A 246 22.43 3.47 14.70
CA SER A 246 23.18 3.78 15.93
C SER A 246 24.70 3.61 15.77
N HIS A 247 25.15 2.84 14.77
CA HIS A 247 26.53 2.61 14.42
C HIS A 247 27.05 3.59 13.34
N ARG A 248 26.16 4.31 12.65
CA ARG A 248 26.49 5.31 11.60
C ARG A 248 26.78 6.72 12.15
N ARG A 249 27.31 6.82 13.37
CA ARG A 249 27.78 8.08 13.98
C ARG A 249 28.95 8.66 13.19
N ALA A 250 29.29 9.94 13.39
CA ALA A 250 30.44 10.57 12.73
C ALA A 250 31.73 9.75 13.01
N GLY A 251 32.34 9.17 11.97
CA GLY A 251 33.52 8.30 12.09
C GLY A 251 33.51 7.11 11.13
N PRO A 252 32.84 6.00 11.45
CA PRO A 252 32.83 4.80 10.61
C PRO A 252 32.13 5.01 9.26
N ASN A 253 32.70 4.43 8.20
CA ASN A 253 32.04 4.32 6.90
C ASN A 253 30.88 3.29 6.97
N ARG A 254 30.06 3.21 5.91
CA ARG A 254 28.83 2.38 5.88
C ARG A 254 29.11 0.91 6.21
N GLU A 255 30.08 0.32 5.53
CA GLU A 255 30.46 -1.08 5.68
C GLU A 255 30.92 -1.41 7.10
N ALA A 256 31.75 -0.55 7.70
CA ALA A 256 32.21 -0.73 9.07
C ALA A 256 31.05 -0.64 10.08
N ALA A 257 30.12 0.29 9.87
CA ALA A 257 28.94 0.44 10.72
C ALA A 257 28.00 -0.77 10.62
N LEU A 258 27.73 -1.25 9.41
CA LEU A 258 26.93 -2.47 9.20
C LEU A 258 27.61 -3.67 9.85
N ALA A 259 28.90 -3.91 9.56
CA ALA A 259 29.65 -5.01 10.16
C ALA A 259 29.75 -4.93 11.69
N ALA A 260 29.74 -3.73 12.28
CA ALA A 260 29.66 -3.55 13.72
C ALA A 260 28.26 -3.90 14.26
N ALA A 261 27.21 -3.53 13.55
CA ALA A 261 25.84 -3.89 13.91
C ALA A 261 25.60 -5.40 13.83
N LEU A 262 26.09 -6.07 12.76
CA LEU A 262 26.03 -7.53 12.60
C LEU A 262 26.71 -8.24 13.77
N ARG A 263 27.96 -7.84 14.09
CA ARG A 263 28.71 -8.39 15.24
C ARG A 263 28.01 -8.16 16.58
N ALA A 264 27.34 -7.03 16.74
CA ALA A 264 26.57 -6.75 17.96
C ALA A 264 25.28 -7.59 18.05
N ALA A 265 24.71 -8.01 16.92
CA ALA A 265 23.52 -8.87 16.87
C ALA A 265 23.84 -10.33 17.21
N GLU A 266 25.07 -10.78 16.98
CA GLU A 266 25.56 -12.13 17.30
C GLU A 266 25.87 -12.35 18.80
N ASP A 267 25.83 -11.33 19.66
CA ASP A 267 26.13 -11.49 21.09
C ASP A 267 25.03 -12.32 21.78
N PRO A 268 25.31 -13.56 22.25
CA PRO A 268 24.32 -14.45 22.86
C PRO A 268 23.78 -13.93 24.20
N ARG A 269 24.37 -12.87 24.78
CA ARG A 269 23.88 -12.23 26.01
C ARG A 269 22.71 -11.29 25.77
N ARG A 270 22.34 -11.05 24.50
CA ARG A 270 21.18 -10.23 24.14
C ARG A 270 19.90 -11.07 24.12
N PRO A 271 18.82 -10.64 24.80
CA PRO A 271 17.56 -11.38 24.83
C PRO A 271 16.94 -11.55 23.43
N ASP A 272 17.21 -10.62 22.52
CA ASP A 272 16.80 -10.61 21.11
C ASP A 272 17.61 -11.58 20.21
N ALA A 273 18.77 -12.09 20.64
CA ALA A 273 19.56 -13.05 19.87
C ALA A 273 18.93 -14.46 19.81
N THR A 274 18.02 -14.78 20.72
CA THR A 274 17.43 -16.13 20.85
C THR A 274 16.49 -16.55 19.72
N LEU A 275 16.02 -15.60 18.89
CA LEU A 275 15.19 -15.87 17.70
C LEU A 275 15.97 -15.78 16.38
N GLY A 276 17.30 -15.66 16.43
CA GLY A 276 18.13 -15.56 15.23
C GLY A 276 17.73 -14.37 14.34
N THR A 277 17.21 -13.28 14.92
CA THR A 277 16.78 -12.09 14.17
C THR A 277 17.71 -10.93 14.49
N MET A 278 18.36 -10.36 13.47
CA MET A 278 19.15 -9.15 13.68
C MET A 278 18.26 -8.02 14.21
N SER A 279 18.64 -7.46 15.37
CA SER A 279 17.93 -6.32 15.97
C SER A 279 18.21 -5.06 15.16
N ARG A 280 17.39 -4.79 14.14
CA ARG A 280 17.49 -3.59 13.30
C ARG A 280 17.14 -2.34 14.10
N ASP A 281 17.94 -1.30 13.97
CA ASP A 281 17.66 -0.02 14.63
C ASP A 281 16.34 0.60 14.14
N ILE A 282 16.23 0.78 12.83
CA ILE A 282 15.05 1.30 12.15
C ILE A 282 14.69 0.29 11.06
N GLU A 283 13.51 -0.31 11.18
CA GLU A 283 12.96 -1.23 10.18
C GLU A 283 12.01 -0.44 9.27
N LEU A 284 12.39 -0.22 8.02
CA LEU A 284 11.51 0.39 7.01
C LEU A 284 10.95 -0.70 6.09
N VAL A 285 9.63 -0.74 5.95
CA VAL A 285 8.93 -1.72 5.09
C VAL A 285 7.98 -1.01 4.15
N LEU A 286 8.17 -1.17 2.85
CA LEU A 286 7.32 -0.54 1.85
C LEU A 286 6.58 -1.61 1.04
N VAL A 287 5.28 -1.43 0.86
CA VAL A 287 4.47 -2.38 0.09
C VAL A 287 4.45 -1.95 -1.37
N ALA A 288 4.71 -2.88 -2.28
CA ALA A 288 4.53 -2.69 -3.71
C ALA A 288 3.77 -3.89 -4.32
N SER A 289 3.37 -3.76 -5.57
CA SER A 289 2.64 -4.82 -6.29
C SER A 289 3.44 -5.31 -7.50
N ASP A 290 3.69 -6.61 -7.56
CA ASP A 290 4.20 -7.32 -8.73
C ASP A 290 3.01 -7.75 -9.59
N ILE A 291 2.80 -7.06 -10.72
CA ILE A 291 1.63 -7.29 -11.56
C ILE A 291 1.78 -8.48 -12.50
N ASN A 292 3.01 -8.90 -12.82
CA ASN A 292 3.23 -10.07 -13.67
C ASN A 292 2.86 -11.35 -12.92
N ARG A 293 3.09 -11.39 -11.60
CA ARG A 293 2.77 -12.54 -10.74
C ARG A 293 1.50 -12.35 -9.92
N ALA A 294 0.90 -11.16 -9.95
CA ALA A 294 -0.25 -10.77 -9.13
C ALA A 294 0.00 -10.93 -7.62
N LEU A 295 1.18 -10.49 -7.16
CA LEU A 295 1.64 -10.63 -5.78
C LEU A 295 1.85 -9.27 -5.10
N SER A 296 1.67 -9.25 -3.78
CA SER A 296 2.14 -8.16 -2.93
C SER A 296 3.58 -8.47 -2.50
N VAL A 297 4.46 -7.48 -2.60
CA VAL A 297 5.88 -7.59 -2.19
C VAL A 297 6.21 -6.56 -1.10
N GLN A 298 7.20 -6.86 -0.26
CA GLN A 298 7.59 -6.03 0.90
C GLN A 298 9.05 -5.60 0.84
N LEU A 299 9.28 -4.39 0.34
CA LEU A 299 10.60 -3.82 0.13
C LEU A 299 11.30 -3.55 1.49
N PRO A 300 12.62 -3.80 1.58
CA PRO A 300 13.57 -3.98 0.47
C PRO A 300 13.64 -5.40 -0.13
N PHE A 301 12.82 -6.34 0.37
CA PHE A 301 12.85 -7.73 -0.05
C PHE A 301 11.75 -7.98 -1.11
N LEU A 302 12.13 -8.48 -2.29
CA LEU A 302 11.15 -8.82 -3.33
C LEU A 302 10.79 -10.30 -3.22
N ARG A 303 11.73 -11.18 -3.59
CA ARG A 303 11.78 -12.59 -3.19
C ARG A 303 13.24 -13.03 -3.11
N ARG A 304 13.63 -13.76 -2.07
CA ARG A 304 15.02 -14.22 -1.88
C ARG A 304 15.58 -15.03 -3.05
N GLU A 305 14.75 -15.83 -3.70
CA GLU A 305 15.14 -16.72 -4.81
C GLU A 305 15.25 -15.99 -6.16
N ASP A 306 14.74 -14.75 -6.27
CA ASP A 306 14.72 -14.06 -7.55
C ASP A 306 16.08 -13.45 -7.89
N LEU A 307 16.59 -13.81 -9.07
CA LEU A 307 17.74 -13.18 -9.69
C LEU A 307 17.25 -11.97 -10.50
N LEU A 308 17.17 -10.83 -9.82
CA LEU A 308 16.61 -9.60 -10.38
C LEU A 308 17.67 -8.69 -11.02
N TYR A 309 17.27 -8.13 -12.16
CA TYR A 309 18.06 -7.22 -12.97
C TYR A 309 17.27 -5.94 -13.29
N ALA A 310 17.98 -4.87 -13.56
CA ALA A 310 17.43 -3.63 -14.11
C ALA A 310 18.24 -3.20 -15.33
N ARG A 311 17.58 -2.63 -16.34
CA ARG A 311 18.28 -2.03 -17.49
C ARG A 311 18.76 -0.63 -17.10
N ARG A 312 20.02 -0.28 -17.41
CA ARG A 312 20.59 1.04 -17.07
C ARG A 312 19.76 2.20 -17.61
N THR A 313 19.22 2.07 -18.82
CA THR A 313 18.36 3.10 -19.43
C THR A 313 17.02 3.24 -18.72
N ASP A 314 16.46 2.16 -18.17
CA ASP A 314 15.23 2.21 -17.37
C ASP A 314 15.48 2.88 -16.02
N LEU A 315 16.63 2.61 -15.39
CA LEU A 315 17.05 3.31 -14.16
C LEU A 315 17.23 4.80 -14.39
N ALA A 316 17.93 5.20 -15.46
CA ALA A 316 18.16 6.60 -15.81
C ALA A 316 16.87 7.36 -16.20
N ALA A 317 15.82 6.63 -16.61
CA ALA A 317 14.50 7.23 -16.88
C ALA A 317 13.69 7.48 -15.61
N LEU A 318 14.07 6.90 -14.46
CA LEU A 318 13.31 6.92 -13.21
C LEU A 318 14.02 7.63 -12.07
N PHE A 319 15.35 7.63 -12.06
CA PHE A 319 16.14 8.03 -10.90
C PHE A 319 17.19 9.11 -11.22
N PRO A 320 17.55 9.94 -10.23
CA PRO A 320 18.69 10.87 -10.33
C PRO A 320 20.01 10.14 -10.65
N PRO A 321 20.96 10.79 -11.33
CA PRO A 321 22.23 10.18 -11.73
C PRO A 321 23.01 9.52 -10.59
N GLU A 322 22.96 10.10 -9.39
CA GLU A 322 23.65 9.63 -8.19
C GLU A 322 23.10 8.26 -7.75
N ILE A 323 21.79 8.07 -7.87
CA ILE A 323 21.12 6.81 -7.55
C ILE A 323 21.44 5.75 -8.60
N VAL A 324 21.46 6.12 -9.88
CA VAL A 324 21.84 5.18 -10.95
C VAL A 324 23.30 4.74 -10.79
N ALA A 325 24.20 5.69 -10.54
CA ALA A 325 25.61 5.40 -10.28
C ALA A 325 25.77 4.48 -9.07
N TRP A 326 25.02 4.75 -7.98
CA TRP A 326 24.99 3.88 -6.81
C TRP A 326 24.56 2.45 -7.13
N MET A 327 23.42 2.29 -7.83
CA MET A 327 22.87 0.98 -8.20
C MET A 327 23.83 0.17 -9.08
N VAL A 328 24.55 0.82 -10.00
CA VAL A 328 25.56 0.19 -10.87
C VAL A 328 26.79 -0.24 -10.06
N ALA A 329 27.25 0.62 -9.15
CA ALA A 329 28.43 0.36 -8.32
C ALA A 329 28.22 -0.73 -7.27
N HIS A 330 26.97 -0.88 -6.78
CA HIS A 330 26.61 -1.84 -5.72
C HIS A 330 25.79 -3.03 -6.23
N GLN A 331 25.86 -3.31 -7.53
CA GLN A 331 25.19 -4.49 -8.09
C GLN A 331 25.74 -5.78 -7.44
N ARG A 332 24.85 -6.73 -7.16
CA ARG A 332 25.24 -7.99 -6.48
C ARG A 332 26.22 -8.80 -7.34
N ALA A 333 27.27 -9.33 -6.71
CA ALA A 333 28.15 -10.31 -7.34
C ALA A 333 27.39 -11.62 -7.65
N PRO A 334 27.70 -12.33 -8.75
CA PRO A 334 27.07 -13.63 -9.02
C PRO A 334 27.45 -14.60 -7.91
N THR A 335 26.46 -15.29 -7.32
CA THR A 335 26.68 -16.27 -6.26
C THR A 335 26.86 -17.68 -6.79
N ASP A 336 26.23 -17.99 -7.92
CA ASP A 336 26.38 -19.24 -8.69
C ASP A 336 26.67 -18.87 -10.17
N PRO A 337 27.50 -19.63 -10.92
CA PRO A 337 27.62 -19.50 -12.38
C PRO A 337 26.28 -19.50 -13.13
N ARG A 338 25.26 -20.15 -12.57
CA ARG A 338 23.88 -20.12 -13.06
C ARG A 338 23.29 -18.70 -12.98
N ASP A 339 23.72 -17.88 -12.03
CA ASP A 339 23.27 -16.50 -11.90
C ASP A 339 23.85 -15.58 -13.00
N ASP A 340 24.64 -16.12 -13.92
CA ASP A 340 25.22 -15.36 -15.01
C ASP A 340 24.24 -15.21 -16.20
N LEU A 341 24.17 -13.98 -16.74
CA LEU A 341 23.45 -13.70 -17.97
C LEU A 341 24.15 -14.31 -19.19
N ALA A 342 25.37 -14.82 -19.05
CA ALA A 342 26.10 -15.53 -20.11
C ALA A 342 25.30 -16.71 -20.72
N ALA A 343 24.37 -17.31 -19.97
CA ALA A 343 23.48 -18.37 -20.44
C ALA A 343 22.20 -17.86 -21.15
N VAL A 344 22.03 -16.54 -21.29
CA VAL A 344 20.90 -15.89 -21.97
C VAL A 344 21.40 -15.23 -23.24
N ASP A 345 20.75 -15.49 -24.38
CA ASP A 345 21.05 -14.83 -25.65
C ASP A 345 20.54 -13.38 -25.63
N LEU A 346 21.35 -12.47 -25.07
CA LEU A 346 21.09 -11.03 -25.01
C LEU A 346 21.84 -10.25 -26.10
N GLY A 347 22.64 -10.92 -26.94
CA GLY A 347 23.50 -10.27 -27.93
C GLY A 347 24.39 -9.17 -27.32
N ALA A 348 24.51 -8.03 -28.00
CA ALA A 348 25.30 -6.88 -27.54
C ALA A 348 24.70 -6.12 -26.35
N ASP A 349 23.48 -6.46 -25.92
CA ASP A 349 22.74 -5.75 -24.86
C ASP A 349 23.04 -6.28 -23.45
N ALA A 350 23.88 -7.32 -23.29
CA ALA A 350 24.17 -7.91 -21.98
C ALA A 350 24.71 -6.88 -20.95
N ASP A 351 25.64 -6.01 -21.38
CA ASP A 351 26.23 -4.97 -20.51
C ASP A 351 25.25 -3.85 -20.13
N ALA A 352 24.08 -3.79 -20.78
CA ALA A 352 23.03 -2.82 -20.49
C ALA A 352 22.23 -3.17 -19.23
N PHE A 353 22.37 -4.38 -18.70
CA PHE A 353 21.70 -4.84 -17.48
C PHE A 353 22.64 -4.81 -16.28
N VAL A 354 22.07 -4.49 -15.11
CA VAL A 354 22.75 -4.56 -13.82
C VAL A 354 21.93 -5.39 -12.86
N ARG A 355 22.59 -6.19 -12.03
CA ARG A 355 21.92 -6.92 -10.95
C ARG A 355 21.44 -5.94 -9.89
N LEU A 356 20.28 -6.21 -9.30
CA LEU A 356 19.83 -5.40 -8.18
C LEU A 356 20.83 -5.53 -7.01
N PRO A 357 21.11 -4.43 -6.28
CA PRO A 357 21.86 -4.50 -5.02
C PRO A 357 21.18 -5.42 -4.02
N ARG A 358 21.95 -5.87 -3.03
CA ARG A 358 21.37 -6.55 -1.87
C ARG A 358 20.45 -5.60 -1.10
N PRO A 359 19.48 -6.13 -0.32
CA PRO A 359 18.57 -5.32 0.47
C PRO A 359 19.25 -4.22 1.30
N GLU A 360 20.39 -4.49 1.92
CA GLU A 360 21.18 -3.53 2.70
C GLU A 360 21.72 -2.35 1.87
N ASP A 361 22.08 -2.59 0.61
CA ASP A 361 22.67 -1.58 -0.28
C ASP A 361 21.63 -0.88 -1.16
N LEU A 362 20.38 -1.33 -1.12
CA LEU A 362 19.30 -0.74 -1.90
C LEU A 362 18.99 0.68 -1.39
N PRO A 363 19.00 1.71 -2.25
CA PRO A 363 18.58 3.05 -1.85
C PRO A 363 17.11 3.06 -1.44
N VAL A 364 16.80 3.76 -0.35
CA VAL A 364 15.43 3.95 0.14
C VAL A 364 14.55 4.57 -0.95
N LEU A 365 15.09 5.51 -1.73
CA LEU A 365 14.38 6.13 -2.85
C LEU A 365 13.89 5.11 -3.89
N VAL A 366 14.69 4.07 -4.19
CA VAL A 366 14.31 3.02 -5.15
C VAL A 366 13.11 2.24 -4.62
N GLY A 367 13.12 1.88 -3.34
CA GLY A 367 11.99 1.23 -2.68
C GLY A 367 10.73 2.10 -2.66
N VAL A 368 10.87 3.38 -2.32
CA VAL A 368 9.76 4.34 -2.38
C VAL A 368 9.20 4.44 -3.79
N ARG A 369 10.05 4.48 -4.81
CA ARG A 369 9.59 4.63 -6.20
C ARG A 369 8.85 3.41 -6.72
N MET A 370 9.26 2.21 -6.31
CA MET A 370 8.50 0.98 -6.55
C MET A 370 7.12 1.03 -5.87
N SER A 371 7.04 1.50 -4.63
CA SER A 371 5.78 1.61 -3.86
C SER A 371 4.86 2.77 -4.30
N LEU A 372 5.40 3.80 -4.98
CA LEU A 372 4.74 5.03 -5.40
C LEU A 372 4.42 5.07 -6.91
N SER A 373 4.63 3.98 -7.64
CA SER A 373 4.40 3.92 -9.08
C SER A 373 2.91 3.82 -9.41
N PHE A 374 2.14 4.85 -9.06
CA PHE A 374 0.70 4.91 -9.17
C PHE A 374 0.27 4.67 -10.62
N PRO A 375 -0.57 3.65 -10.90
CA PRO A 375 -0.95 3.30 -12.27
C PRO A 375 -1.43 4.50 -13.07
N PHE A 376 -0.92 4.62 -14.29
CA PHE A 376 -1.18 5.72 -15.23
C PHE A 376 -0.63 7.08 -14.81
N LEU A 377 -0.52 7.43 -13.53
CA LEU A 377 0.05 8.70 -13.11
C LEU A 377 1.57 8.68 -13.20
N PHE A 378 2.21 7.71 -12.55
CA PHE A 378 3.67 7.55 -12.61
C PHE A 378 4.05 6.32 -13.42
N ARG A 379 5.18 6.42 -14.12
CA ARG A 379 5.82 5.29 -14.79
C ARG A 379 6.05 4.15 -13.80
N ALA A 380 5.66 2.93 -14.18
CA ALA A 380 5.94 1.72 -13.42
C ALA A 380 7.43 1.36 -13.46
N VAL A 381 7.92 0.72 -12.38
CA VAL A 381 9.32 0.28 -12.31
C VAL A 381 9.43 -1.05 -13.06
N ARG A 382 10.17 -1.04 -14.16
CA ARG A 382 10.49 -2.26 -14.92
C ARG A 382 11.77 -2.89 -14.38
N LEU A 383 11.63 -4.10 -13.87
CA LEU A 383 12.69 -5.01 -13.52
C LEU A 383 12.67 -6.21 -14.47
N TYR A 384 13.65 -7.09 -14.30
CA TYR A 384 13.76 -8.30 -15.06
C TYR A 384 14.15 -9.45 -14.13
N VAL A 385 13.59 -10.64 -14.36
CA VAL A 385 13.92 -11.85 -13.62
C VAL A 385 14.53 -12.88 -14.54
N LEU A 386 15.69 -13.41 -14.15
CA LEU A 386 16.29 -14.55 -14.83
C LEU A 386 15.50 -15.81 -14.45
N ARG A 387 14.90 -16.48 -15.44
CA ARG A 387 14.09 -17.67 -15.22
C ARG A 387 14.36 -18.76 -16.24
N GLU A 388 14.02 -19.99 -15.89
CA GLU A 388 13.99 -21.11 -16.83
C GLU A 388 12.78 -20.99 -17.77
N ARG A 389 13.01 -21.18 -19.07
CA ARG A 389 11.98 -21.13 -20.11
C ARG A 389 11.30 -22.48 -20.22
N ALA A 390 10.05 -22.55 -19.78
CA ALA A 390 9.30 -23.82 -19.64
C ALA A 390 9.01 -24.57 -20.97
N ALA A 391 9.20 -23.94 -22.14
CA ALA A 391 8.73 -24.46 -23.43
C ALA A 391 9.81 -24.70 -24.51
N ALA A 392 11.10 -24.65 -24.17
CA ALA A 392 12.18 -24.84 -25.16
C ALA A 392 12.72 -26.30 -25.16
N PRO A 393 12.71 -27.02 -26.31
CA PRO A 393 13.39 -28.31 -26.43
C PRO A 393 14.90 -28.10 -26.21
N GLY A 394 15.44 -28.64 -25.12
CA GLY A 394 16.85 -28.46 -24.73
C GLY A 394 17.08 -27.60 -23.48
N GLY A 395 16.03 -27.00 -22.91
CA GLY A 395 16.17 -26.04 -21.81
C GLY A 395 16.79 -24.73 -22.30
N GLY A 396 16.55 -23.66 -21.56
CA GLY A 396 17.06 -22.33 -21.90
C GLY A 396 16.60 -21.31 -20.89
N ARG A 397 17.45 -20.32 -20.61
CA ARG A 397 17.12 -19.24 -19.69
C ARG A 397 16.66 -18.03 -20.45
N GLU A 398 15.73 -17.30 -19.86
CA GLU A 398 15.28 -16.02 -20.37
C GLU A 398 15.30 -14.97 -19.27
N LEU A 399 15.54 -13.73 -19.69
CA LEU A 399 15.41 -12.57 -18.84
C LEU A 399 14.00 -11.99 -19.08
N ALA A 400 13.05 -12.36 -18.21
CA ALA A 400 11.64 -12.00 -18.36
C ALA A 400 11.34 -10.67 -17.66
N GLU A 401 10.49 -9.85 -18.27
CA GLU A 401 10.06 -8.58 -17.67
C GLU A 401 9.23 -8.80 -16.39
N LEU A 402 9.47 -7.94 -15.40
CA LEU A 402 8.78 -7.88 -14.13
C LEU A 402 8.39 -6.42 -13.86
N TRP A 403 7.10 -6.13 -13.77
CA TRP A 403 6.59 -4.79 -13.56
C TRP A 403 6.16 -4.61 -12.10
N ILE A 404 6.79 -3.65 -11.44
CA ILE A 404 6.47 -3.25 -10.07
C ILE A 404 5.72 -1.92 -10.10
N THR A 405 4.58 -1.88 -9.42
CA THR A 405 3.70 -0.72 -9.33
C THR A 405 3.29 -0.46 -7.87
N ASP A 406 2.51 0.59 -7.68
CA ASP A 406 2.01 1.06 -6.39
C ASP A 406 1.39 -0.05 -5.54
N GLY A 407 1.82 -0.15 -4.27
CA GLY A 407 1.34 -1.18 -3.36
C GLY A 407 -0.13 -1.04 -2.99
N GLY A 408 -0.74 0.13 -3.22
CA GLY A 408 -2.15 0.39 -3.00
C GLY A 408 -3.08 -0.39 -3.94
N ILE A 409 -2.54 -1.17 -4.88
CA ILE A 409 -3.30 -2.19 -5.62
C ILE A 409 -3.57 -3.42 -4.75
N THR A 410 -2.58 -3.91 -4.01
CA THR A 410 -2.70 -5.13 -3.19
C THR A 410 -3.04 -4.87 -1.73
N SER A 411 -2.52 -3.80 -1.14
CA SER A 411 -2.87 -3.35 0.21
C SER A 411 -2.63 -1.84 0.31
N ASN A 412 -3.72 -1.08 0.42
CA ASN A 412 -3.67 0.38 0.55
C ASN A 412 -3.46 0.82 2.00
N PHE A 413 -3.76 -0.04 2.97
CA PHE A 413 -3.46 0.21 4.38
C PHE A 413 -2.91 -1.07 5.02
N PRO A 414 -1.58 -1.30 4.96
CA PRO A 414 -0.98 -2.56 5.36
C PRO A 414 -0.90 -2.70 6.89
N LEU A 415 -2.07 -2.73 7.54
CA LEU A 415 -2.26 -2.74 8.98
C LEU A 415 -1.56 -3.92 9.66
N HIS A 416 -1.43 -5.04 8.95
CA HIS A 416 -0.80 -6.26 9.42
C HIS A 416 0.72 -6.12 9.67
N LEU A 417 1.36 -5.06 9.16
CA LEU A 417 2.79 -4.85 9.37
C LEU A 417 3.09 -4.66 10.86
N PHE A 418 4.20 -5.30 11.26
CA PHE A 418 4.79 -5.23 12.61
C PHE A 418 4.00 -5.87 13.74
N ASP A 419 2.83 -6.42 13.45
CA ASP A 419 1.97 -7.01 14.46
C ASP A 419 2.58 -8.23 15.15
N ALA A 420 2.32 -8.35 16.45
CA ALA A 420 2.60 -9.53 17.25
C ALA A 420 1.38 -9.91 18.10
N PRO A 421 1.19 -11.20 18.46
CA PRO A 421 0.12 -11.62 19.37
C PRO A 421 0.12 -10.86 20.69
N ILE A 422 1.31 -10.63 21.26
CA ILE A 422 1.54 -9.82 22.45
C ILE A 422 2.57 -8.75 22.09
N PRO A 423 2.15 -7.52 21.76
CA PRO A 423 3.08 -6.50 21.32
C PRO A 423 3.92 -5.98 22.48
N THR A 424 5.21 -5.72 22.20
CA THR A 424 6.18 -5.14 23.14
C THR A 424 6.17 -3.61 23.12
N ARG A 425 5.67 -3.02 22.03
CA ARG A 425 5.48 -1.58 21.79
C ARG A 425 4.23 -1.34 20.94
N PRO A 426 3.60 -0.15 21.01
CA PRO A 426 2.43 0.14 20.19
C PRO A 426 2.79 0.32 18.72
N THR A 427 1.91 -0.12 17.81
CA THR A 427 2.01 0.10 16.36
C THR A 427 0.95 1.08 15.90
N PHE A 428 1.30 2.36 15.80
CA PHE A 428 0.36 3.42 15.42
C PHE A 428 0.00 3.36 13.95
N CYS A 429 -1.28 3.57 13.63
CA CYS A 429 -1.79 3.49 12.27
C CYS A 429 -2.50 4.79 11.88
N LEU A 430 -2.04 5.44 10.82
CA LEU A 430 -2.63 6.68 10.30
C LEU A 430 -3.54 6.38 9.11
N ASN A 431 -4.86 6.44 9.34
CA ASN A 431 -5.88 6.20 8.31
C ASN A 431 -6.44 7.53 7.77
N LEU A 432 -6.68 7.57 6.47
CA LEU A 432 -7.29 8.69 5.77
C LEU A 432 -8.73 8.31 5.38
N LEU A 433 -9.70 9.09 5.86
CA LEU A 433 -11.12 8.91 5.55
C LEU A 433 -11.53 9.94 4.50
N TYR A 434 -11.97 9.47 3.33
CA TYR A 434 -12.39 10.36 2.25
C TYR A 434 -13.83 10.84 2.45
N HIS A 435 -14.22 11.86 1.69
CA HIS A 435 -15.55 12.48 1.75
C HIS A 435 -16.69 11.44 1.64
N ASP A 436 -16.55 10.47 0.73
CA ASP A 436 -17.58 9.46 0.44
C ASP A 436 -17.62 8.28 1.44
N ASP A 437 -16.70 8.25 2.41
CA ASP A 437 -16.68 7.23 3.45
C ASP A 437 -17.72 7.59 4.53
N GLU A 438 -18.95 7.09 4.41
CA GLU A 438 -19.92 7.14 5.52
C GLU A 438 -19.43 6.18 6.60
N LEU A 439 -19.26 6.68 7.81
CA LEU A 439 -18.92 5.85 8.96
C LEU A 439 -20.18 5.58 9.74
N GLN A 440 -20.58 4.31 9.82
CA GLN A 440 -21.72 3.90 10.64
C GLN A 440 -21.20 3.27 11.94
N PRO A 441 -21.44 3.89 13.11
CA PRO A 441 -21.17 3.24 14.38
C PRO A 441 -22.19 2.10 14.55
N GLU A 442 -21.75 0.85 14.33
CA GLU A 442 -22.69 -0.28 14.30
C GLU A 442 -23.30 -0.58 15.67
N HIS A 443 -22.56 -0.46 16.78
CA HIS A 443 -23.07 -0.81 18.12
C HIS A 443 -22.34 -0.07 19.26
N GLY A 444 -23.00 0.91 19.87
CA GLY A 444 -22.64 1.45 21.19
C GLY A 444 -22.99 2.93 21.39
N PRO A 445 -23.81 3.32 22.38
CA PRO A 445 -24.15 4.73 22.68
C PRO A 445 -22.98 5.54 23.26
N ALA A 446 -21.75 5.05 23.12
CA ALA A 446 -20.55 5.49 23.81
C ALA A 446 -19.50 6.10 22.87
N ASP A 447 -19.53 5.85 21.57
CA ASP A 447 -18.57 6.45 20.65
C ASP A 447 -19.16 7.71 20.01
N PRO A 448 -18.38 8.78 19.84
CA PRO A 448 -18.87 10.03 19.24
C PRO A 448 -19.28 9.80 17.78
N ALA A 449 -20.13 10.70 17.28
CA ALA A 449 -20.39 10.77 15.85
C ALA A 449 -19.06 11.00 15.10
N PRO A 450 -18.85 10.29 13.98
CA PRO A 450 -17.68 10.51 13.14
C PRO A 450 -17.67 11.95 12.59
N PRO A 451 -16.49 12.52 12.28
CA PRO A 451 -16.36 13.86 11.70
C PRO A 451 -17.26 14.06 10.49
N ASP A 452 -18.00 15.17 10.46
CA ASP A 452 -18.84 15.58 9.34
C ASP A 452 -17.95 16.11 8.20
N PRO A 453 -17.93 15.44 7.03
CA PRO A 453 -17.13 15.90 5.88
C PRO A 453 -17.62 17.24 5.29
N GLY A 454 -18.85 17.68 5.61
CA GLY A 454 -19.43 18.94 5.15
C GLY A 454 -19.05 20.18 5.96
N LEU A 455 -18.32 20.02 7.07
CA LEU A 455 -17.87 21.14 7.91
C LEU A 455 -16.96 22.09 7.12
N ALA A 456 -17.37 23.36 7.05
CA ALA A 456 -16.63 24.38 6.31
C ALA A 456 -15.26 24.66 6.98
N PRO A 457 -14.21 25.01 6.19
CA PRO A 457 -12.88 25.22 6.74
C PRO A 457 -12.73 26.30 7.80
N ALA A 458 -13.56 27.34 7.75
CA ALA A 458 -13.52 28.40 8.74
C ALA A 458 -14.11 27.97 10.09
N ASP A 459 -14.99 26.96 10.07
CA ASP A 459 -15.75 26.52 11.24
C ASP A 459 -15.16 25.27 11.90
N ALA A 460 -14.42 24.46 11.13
CA ALA A 460 -13.84 23.20 11.58
C ALA A 460 -12.52 23.40 12.35
N ARG A 461 -12.47 22.94 13.60
CA ARG A 461 -11.20 22.81 14.33
C ARG A 461 -10.50 21.50 13.95
N PRO A 462 -9.16 21.44 13.99
CA PRO A 462 -8.43 20.21 13.67
C PRO A 462 -8.91 18.99 14.47
N GLU A 463 -9.28 19.16 15.74
CA GLU A 463 -9.81 18.09 16.60
C GLU A 463 -11.16 17.53 16.15
N GLU A 464 -11.96 18.30 15.41
CA GLU A 464 -13.26 17.84 14.89
C GLU A 464 -13.09 16.97 13.65
N MET A 465 -11.89 16.98 13.04
CA MET A 465 -11.53 16.22 11.84
C MET A 465 -10.64 15.01 12.14
N VAL A 466 -10.32 14.78 13.41
CA VAL A 466 -9.52 13.64 13.89
C VAL A 466 -10.40 12.74 14.74
N TYR A 467 -10.41 11.45 14.42
CA TYR A 467 -11.28 10.48 15.08
C TYR A 467 -10.51 9.25 15.53
N MET A 468 -10.85 8.75 16.71
CA MET A 468 -10.33 7.50 17.24
C MET A 468 -11.37 6.92 18.21
N LEU A 469 -11.56 5.60 18.18
CA LEU A 469 -12.58 4.94 19.02
C LEU A 469 -12.36 5.23 20.50
N ARG A 470 -13.44 5.37 21.27
CA ARG A 470 -13.39 5.55 22.73
C ARG A 470 -13.33 4.20 23.45
N THR A 471 -13.95 3.18 22.88
CA THR A 471 -14.05 1.85 23.51
C THR A 471 -13.75 0.71 22.55
N ASN A 472 -13.37 -0.45 23.10
CA ASN A 472 -13.17 -1.68 22.33
C ASN A 472 -14.46 -2.27 21.75
N ARG A 473 -15.63 -1.72 22.10
CA ARG A 473 -16.93 -2.16 21.54
C ARG A 473 -17.28 -1.40 20.27
N GLY A 474 -16.73 -0.20 20.10
CA GLY A 474 -16.94 0.62 18.93
C GLY A 474 -16.50 -0.11 17.65
N ARG A 475 -17.28 0.10 16.60
CA ARG A 475 -17.01 -0.43 15.25
C ARG A 475 -17.16 0.69 14.25
N LEU A 476 -16.30 0.64 13.25
CA LEU A 476 -16.26 1.63 12.19
C LEU A 476 -16.51 0.92 10.86
N ALA A 477 -17.78 0.76 10.51
CA ALA A 477 -18.15 0.24 9.20
C ALA A 477 -18.13 1.39 8.19
N SER A 478 -17.29 1.27 7.17
CA SER A 478 -17.32 2.16 6.01
C SER A 478 -18.45 1.72 5.08
N TYR A 479 -19.36 2.65 4.80
CA TYR A 479 -20.45 2.50 3.84
C TYR A 479 -20.33 3.58 2.78
N THR A 480 -20.51 3.22 1.51
CA THR A 480 -20.47 4.18 0.40
C THR A 480 -21.65 3.96 -0.53
N ARG A 481 -22.48 4.98 -0.69
CA ARG A 481 -23.60 4.96 -1.65
C ARG A 481 -23.06 5.14 -3.06
N PHE A 482 -23.34 4.19 -3.96
CA PHE A 482 -22.99 4.33 -5.38
C PHE A 482 -24.21 4.57 -6.30
N ALA A 483 -25.42 4.31 -5.79
CA ALA A 483 -26.66 4.24 -6.59
C ALA A 483 -27.40 5.58 -6.79
N ALA A 484 -26.85 6.72 -6.37
CA ALA A 484 -27.49 8.04 -6.53
C ALA A 484 -27.28 8.66 -7.95
N GLY A 485 -28.16 9.52 -8.46
CA GLY A 485 -27.95 10.23 -9.72
C GLY A 485 -28.16 9.41 -11.01
N ALA A 486 -27.66 9.91 -12.14
CA ALA A 486 -27.97 9.40 -13.48
C ALA A 486 -27.51 7.94 -13.74
N PRO A 487 -28.23 7.15 -14.58
CA PRO A 487 -27.91 5.73 -14.83
C PRO A 487 -26.46 5.46 -15.24
N ALA A 488 -25.90 6.24 -16.16
CA ALA A 488 -24.51 6.08 -16.60
C ALA A 488 -23.50 6.32 -15.46
N ALA A 489 -23.75 7.34 -14.61
CA ALA A 489 -22.90 7.62 -13.45
C ALA A 489 -22.99 6.50 -12.40
N ARG A 490 -24.15 5.85 -12.24
CA ARG A 490 -24.32 4.69 -11.36
C ARG A 490 -23.50 3.50 -11.84
N LEU A 491 -23.50 3.22 -13.15
CA LEU A 491 -22.67 2.15 -13.73
C LEU A 491 -21.18 2.42 -13.55
N LEU A 492 -20.73 3.64 -13.80
CA LEU A 492 -19.33 4.03 -13.60
C LEU A 492 -18.91 3.92 -12.13
N ARG A 493 -19.73 4.41 -11.19
CA ARG A 493 -19.45 4.25 -9.75
C ARG A 493 -19.51 2.80 -9.30
N PHE A 494 -20.42 1.98 -9.85
CA PHE A 494 -20.46 0.55 -9.55
C PHE A 494 -19.18 -0.16 -10.00
N ALA A 495 -18.71 0.09 -11.22
CA ALA A 495 -17.43 -0.42 -11.70
C ALA A 495 -16.26 0.05 -10.82
N GLY A 496 -16.25 1.33 -10.42
CA GLY A 496 -15.30 1.85 -9.44
C GLY A 496 -15.35 1.11 -8.11
N ARG A 497 -16.55 0.82 -7.58
CA ARG A 497 -16.74 0.05 -6.34
C ARG A 497 -16.27 -1.39 -6.45
N ILE A 498 -16.41 -2.06 -7.60
CA ILE A 498 -15.82 -3.38 -7.81
C ILE A 498 -14.29 -3.31 -7.64
N ILE A 499 -13.65 -2.35 -8.30
CA ILE A 499 -12.19 -2.17 -8.22
C ILE A 499 -11.76 -1.84 -6.78
N THR A 500 -12.44 -0.90 -6.13
CA THR A 500 -12.17 -0.55 -4.72
C THR A 500 -12.34 -1.75 -3.80
N THR A 501 -13.38 -2.56 -4.02
CA THR A 501 -13.62 -3.76 -3.21
C THR A 501 -12.50 -4.77 -3.41
N ALA A 502 -12.10 -5.06 -4.65
CA ALA A 502 -10.99 -5.97 -4.94
C ALA A 502 -9.66 -5.52 -4.28
N ARG A 503 -9.41 -4.22 -4.20
CA ARG A 503 -8.19 -3.63 -3.62
C ARG A 503 -8.21 -3.50 -2.10
N GLN A 504 -9.35 -3.15 -1.50
CA GLN A 504 -9.42 -2.71 -0.10
C GLN A 504 -10.14 -3.68 0.84
N TRP A 505 -10.78 -4.75 0.33
CA TRP A 505 -11.57 -5.65 1.19
C TRP A 505 -10.75 -6.23 2.34
N GLY A 506 -9.49 -6.64 2.09
CA GLY A 506 -8.62 -7.23 3.11
C GLY A 506 -8.29 -6.24 4.22
N ASP A 507 -7.88 -5.03 3.86
CA ASP A 507 -7.54 -3.98 4.81
C ASP A 507 -8.75 -3.53 5.62
N ASN A 508 -9.91 -3.39 4.98
CA ASN A 508 -11.16 -3.01 5.67
C ASN A 508 -11.61 -4.06 6.69
N GLN A 509 -11.36 -5.34 6.44
CA GLN A 509 -11.61 -6.40 7.42
C GLN A 509 -10.66 -6.29 8.63
N LEU A 510 -9.40 -5.90 8.41
CA LEU A 510 -8.42 -5.69 9.48
C LEU A 510 -8.72 -4.46 10.33
N ILE A 511 -9.32 -3.40 9.75
CA ILE A 511 -9.72 -2.20 10.49
C ILE A 511 -10.67 -2.56 11.63
N ASP A 512 -11.58 -3.54 11.47
CA ASP A 512 -12.55 -3.90 12.52
C ASP A 512 -12.00 -4.90 13.56
N VAL A 513 -10.79 -5.43 13.37
CA VAL A 513 -10.23 -6.43 14.29
C VAL A 513 -9.99 -5.80 15.67
N PRO A 514 -10.43 -6.43 16.78
CA PRO A 514 -10.13 -5.97 18.13
C PRO A 514 -8.62 -5.88 18.38
N GLY A 515 -8.15 -4.78 18.94
CA GLY A 515 -6.72 -4.51 19.08
C GLY A 515 -6.08 -3.90 17.84
N TYR A 516 -6.68 -4.02 16.65
CA TYR A 516 -6.24 -3.25 15.47
C TYR A 516 -6.94 -1.89 15.45
N ARG A 517 -8.26 -1.86 15.60
CA ARG A 517 -9.02 -0.60 15.61
C ARG A 517 -8.58 0.39 16.70
N ASP A 518 -8.10 -0.13 17.82
CA ASP A 518 -7.67 0.66 18.98
C ASP A 518 -6.37 1.44 18.74
N ARG A 519 -5.61 1.11 17.69
CA ARG A 519 -4.33 1.75 17.32
C ARG A 519 -4.42 2.54 16.01
N ILE A 520 -5.63 2.78 15.49
CA ILE A 520 -5.87 3.53 14.26
C ILE A 520 -6.41 4.91 14.61
N VAL A 521 -5.68 5.96 14.25
CA VAL A 521 -6.20 7.33 14.22
C VAL A 521 -6.67 7.65 12.81
N HIS A 522 -7.87 8.19 12.71
CA HIS A 522 -8.51 8.53 11.45
C HIS A 522 -8.48 10.03 11.23
N VAL A 523 -8.00 10.47 10.07
CA VAL A 523 -8.03 11.88 9.65
C VAL A 523 -9.03 12.02 8.52
N ARG A 524 -10.04 12.87 8.73
CA ARG A 524 -11.09 13.14 7.75
C ARG A 524 -10.59 14.12 6.68
N MET A 525 -10.89 13.81 5.43
CA MET A 525 -10.72 14.67 4.25
C MET A 525 -12.07 15.26 3.85
N ARG A 526 -12.08 16.53 3.43
CA ARG A 526 -13.25 17.19 2.82
C ARG A 526 -13.31 16.92 1.31
N ASP A 527 -14.41 17.31 0.67
CA ASP A 527 -14.51 17.25 -0.78
C ASP A 527 -13.40 18.09 -1.44
N GLY A 528 -12.80 17.54 -2.49
CA GLY A 528 -11.65 18.14 -3.16
C GLY A 528 -10.34 18.14 -2.36
N GLU A 529 -10.26 17.57 -1.16
CA GLU A 529 -8.98 17.43 -0.44
C GLU A 529 -8.30 16.09 -0.72
N GLY A 530 -7.02 16.14 -1.06
CA GLY A 530 -6.20 14.95 -1.26
C GLY A 530 -6.60 14.13 -2.49
N GLY A 531 -6.32 12.83 -2.44
CA GLY A 531 -6.57 11.91 -3.55
C GLY A 531 -5.83 12.35 -4.81
N PHE A 532 -6.53 12.52 -5.93
CA PHE A 532 -5.93 12.99 -7.19
C PHE A 532 -5.82 14.52 -7.28
N ASN A 533 -6.31 15.27 -6.29
CA ASN A 533 -6.21 16.72 -6.33
C ASN A 533 -4.80 17.17 -5.95
N VAL A 534 -3.98 17.48 -6.95
CA VAL A 534 -2.62 18.06 -6.81
C VAL A 534 -2.63 19.59 -6.72
N ALA A 535 -3.75 20.25 -7.06
CA ALA A 535 -3.89 21.70 -7.14
C ALA A 535 -4.50 22.30 -5.85
N MET A 536 -4.12 21.76 -4.69
CA MET A 536 -4.59 22.25 -3.39
C MET A 536 -3.89 23.56 -3.02
N GLY A 537 -4.66 24.60 -2.67
CA GLY A 537 -4.11 25.89 -2.24
C GLY A 537 -3.34 25.78 -0.91
N ALA A 538 -2.42 26.74 -0.67
CA ALA A 538 -1.57 26.76 0.52
C ALA A 538 -2.35 26.68 1.85
N ALA A 539 -3.52 27.33 1.92
CA ALA A 539 -4.38 27.29 3.11
C ALA A 539 -4.95 25.88 3.39
N VAL A 540 -5.31 25.14 2.34
CA VAL A 540 -5.79 23.75 2.46
C VAL A 540 -4.66 22.84 2.93
N ILE A 541 -3.46 22.99 2.36
CA ILE A 541 -2.27 22.22 2.76
C ILE A 541 -1.92 22.50 4.22
N ALA A 542 -1.92 23.77 4.64
CA ALA A 542 -1.67 24.15 6.03
C ALA A 542 -2.72 23.59 7.00
N ASP A 543 -3.99 23.52 6.59
CA ASP A 543 -5.05 22.91 7.39
C ASP A 543 -4.88 21.40 7.54
N LEU A 544 -4.58 20.69 6.44
CA LEU A 544 -4.26 19.27 6.47
C LEU A 544 -3.03 18.98 7.36
N GLN A 545 -2.03 19.85 7.33
CA GLN A 545 -0.88 19.76 8.22
C GLN A 545 -1.30 19.87 9.70
N ARG A 546 -2.14 20.84 10.07
CA ARG A 546 -2.64 20.99 11.44
C ARG A 546 -3.42 19.76 11.90
N ARG A 547 -4.25 19.17 11.03
CA ARG A 547 -4.95 17.90 11.32
C ARG A 547 -3.97 16.76 11.54
N GLY A 548 -2.91 16.69 10.73
CA GLY A 548 -1.83 15.72 10.90
C GLY A 548 -1.14 15.82 12.25
N VAL A 549 -0.70 17.02 12.63
CA VAL A 549 -0.12 17.29 13.96
C VAL A 549 -1.07 16.80 15.05
N ARG A 550 -2.34 17.20 14.98
CA ARG A 550 -3.35 16.80 15.97
C ARG A 550 -3.55 15.29 16.05
N ALA A 551 -3.58 14.60 14.90
CA ALA A 551 -3.68 13.14 14.85
C ALA A 551 -2.49 12.45 15.54
N GLY A 552 -1.27 12.96 15.29
CA GLY A 552 -0.05 12.47 15.92
C GLY A 552 -0.03 12.69 17.44
N GLU A 553 -0.43 13.89 17.90
CA GLU A 553 -0.56 14.19 19.33
C GLU A 553 -1.55 13.26 20.04
N VAL A 554 -2.73 13.06 19.44
CA VAL A 554 -3.81 12.24 20.01
C VAL A 554 -3.37 10.80 20.17
N ILE A 555 -2.84 10.18 19.11
CA ILE A 555 -2.47 8.76 19.14
C ILE A 555 -1.26 8.54 20.06
N ALA A 556 -0.29 9.45 20.07
CA ALA A 556 0.84 9.37 20.99
C ALA A 556 0.38 9.49 22.45
N ALA A 557 -0.43 10.49 22.78
CA ALA A 557 -0.86 10.74 24.15
C ALA A 557 -1.66 9.57 24.76
N ARG A 558 -2.51 8.88 23.98
CA ARG A 558 -3.30 7.74 24.48
C ARG A 558 -2.45 6.53 24.91
N PHE A 559 -1.22 6.41 24.44
CA PHE A 559 -0.37 5.26 24.73
C PHE A 559 0.77 5.58 25.71
N VAL A 560 0.83 6.81 26.22
CA VAL A 560 1.72 7.17 27.32
C VAL A 560 1.16 6.54 28.62
N PRO A 561 1.98 5.80 29.41
CA PRO A 561 1.50 5.06 30.58
C PRO A 561 0.75 5.90 31.62
N ASP A 562 1.16 7.15 31.79
CA ASP A 562 0.65 8.04 32.84
C ASP A 562 -0.58 8.88 32.38
N THR A 563 -1.09 8.66 31.17
CA THR A 563 -2.25 9.40 30.64
C THR A 563 -3.56 8.87 31.25
N LEU A 564 -4.26 9.73 32.00
CA LEU A 564 -5.53 9.40 32.64
C LEU A 564 -6.76 9.89 31.89
N LEU A 565 -6.65 11.02 31.19
CA LEU A 565 -7.75 11.66 30.48
C LEU A 565 -7.58 11.49 28.97
N ASP A 566 -8.69 11.33 28.26
CA ASP A 566 -8.67 11.15 26.81
C ASP A 566 -8.39 12.49 26.10
N PRO A 567 -7.38 12.58 25.20
CA PRO A 567 -7.05 13.82 24.51
C PRO A 567 -8.13 14.30 23.53
N LEU A 568 -9.06 13.44 23.10
CA LEU A 568 -10.19 13.81 22.23
C LEU A 568 -11.47 14.11 23.01
N PHE A 569 -11.61 13.59 24.24
CA PHE A 569 -12.84 13.69 25.03
C PHE A 569 -12.57 14.42 26.34
N ALA A 570 -12.80 15.74 26.34
CA ALA A 570 -12.52 16.60 27.47
C ALA A 570 -13.22 16.12 28.76
N GLY A 571 -12.44 15.92 29.83
CA GLY A 571 -12.93 15.48 31.14
C GLY A 571 -13.20 13.97 31.26
N GLU A 572 -13.07 13.21 30.19
CA GLU A 572 -13.35 11.77 30.18
C GLU A 572 -12.09 10.94 30.47
N ARG A 573 -12.30 9.80 31.14
CA ARG A 573 -11.21 8.86 31.46
C ARG A 573 -10.79 8.09 30.21
N LEU A 574 -9.48 7.98 29.99
CA LEU A 574 -8.93 7.17 28.92
C LEU A 574 -9.13 5.67 29.20
N VAL A 575 -9.78 4.98 28.25
CA VAL A 575 -10.02 3.53 28.30
C VAL A 575 -9.04 2.77 27.40
N LEU A 576 -8.84 3.24 26.16
CA LEU A 576 -7.95 2.60 25.18
C LEU A 576 -6.48 2.99 25.36
N ASN A 577 -5.91 2.64 26.51
CA ASN A 577 -4.49 2.84 26.79
C ASN A 577 -3.64 1.63 26.36
N TRP A 578 -2.31 1.74 26.55
CA TRP A 578 -1.36 0.69 26.19
C TRP A 578 -1.62 -0.66 26.88
N ALA A 579 -1.95 -0.66 28.17
CA ALA A 579 -2.24 -1.89 28.91
C ALA A 579 -3.50 -2.60 28.37
N ASN A 580 -4.56 -1.83 28.10
CA ASN A 580 -5.78 -2.34 27.50
C ASN A 580 -5.53 -2.91 26.10
N HIS A 581 -4.75 -2.20 25.27
CA HIS A 581 -4.37 -2.67 23.94
C HIS A 581 -3.67 -4.03 23.99
N ARG A 582 -2.64 -4.19 24.84
CA ARG A 582 -1.95 -5.48 25.02
C ARG A 582 -2.91 -6.59 25.47
N PHE A 583 -3.81 -6.29 26.39
CA PHE A 583 -4.78 -7.25 26.91
C PHE A 583 -5.77 -7.71 25.82
N VAL A 584 -6.29 -6.78 25.02
CA VAL A 584 -7.21 -7.09 23.92
C VAL A 584 -6.51 -7.91 22.84
N ARG A 585 -5.25 -7.58 22.50
CA ARG A 585 -4.42 -8.36 21.56
C ARG A 585 -4.24 -9.81 22.02
N PHE A 586 -3.85 -10.00 23.28
CA PHE A 586 -3.74 -11.32 23.90
C PHE A 586 -5.05 -12.11 23.81
N ARG A 587 -6.18 -11.50 24.22
CA ARG A 587 -7.48 -12.17 24.19
C ARG A 587 -7.96 -12.49 22.77
N ALA A 588 -7.71 -11.59 21.81
CA ALA A 588 -8.11 -11.79 20.43
C ALA A 588 -7.30 -12.92 19.77
N PHE A 589 -6.00 -13.01 20.07
CA PHE A 589 -5.15 -14.12 19.62
C PHE A 589 -5.61 -15.46 20.21
N LEU A 590 -5.87 -15.53 21.52
CA LEU A 590 -6.40 -16.74 22.14
C LEU A 590 -7.73 -17.19 21.52
N ALA A 591 -8.63 -16.24 21.25
CA ALA A 591 -9.90 -16.54 20.57
C ALA A 591 -9.68 -17.11 19.16
N GLY A 592 -8.68 -16.61 18.42
CA GLY A 592 -8.32 -17.14 17.10
C GLY A 592 -7.68 -18.53 17.17
N LEU A 593 -6.82 -18.76 18.17
CA LEU A 593 -6.16 -20.04 18.40
C LEU A 593 -7.16 -21.12 18.81
N GLU A 594 -8.13 -20.77 19.66
CA GLU A 594 -9.25 -21.63 20.03
C GLU A 594 -10.01 -22.14 18.79
N VAL A 595 -10.38 -21.23 17.88
CA VAL A 595 -11.07 -21.59 16.62
C VAL A 595 -10.20 -22.49 15.73
N ALA A 596 -8.90 -22.24 15.66
CA ALA A 596 -7.98 -23.05 14.88
C ALA A 596 -7.80 -24.46 15.49
N ALA A 597 -7.67 -24.55 16.81
CA ALA A 597 -7.54 -25.81 17.55
C ALA A 597 -8.79 -26.67 17.41
N SER A 598 -10.00 -26.11 17.56
CA SER A 598 -11.24 -26.87 17.37
C SER A 598 -11.36 -27.44 15.96
N ARG A 599 -10.93 -26.70 14.92
CA ARG A 599 -10.93 -27.19 13.53
C ARG A 599 -9.89 -28.27 13.30
N PHE A 600 -8.72 -28.14 13.92
CA PHE A 600 -7.67 -29.16 13.89
C PHE A 600 -8.17 -30.46 14.53
N THR A 601 -8.70 -30.39 15.76
CA THR A 601 -9.18 -31.57 16.50
C THR A 601 -10.31 -32.27 15.76
N ALA A 602 -11.26 -31.55 15.15
CA ALA A 602 -12.32 -32.18 14.37
C ALA A 602 -11.78 -33.03 13.19
N GLY A 603 -10.74 -32.55 12.50
CA GLY A 603 -10.08 -33.32 11.43
C GLY A 603 -9.22 -34.46 11.97
N TRP A 604 -8.59 -34.26 13.13
CA TRP A 604 -7.75 -35.26 13.79
C TRP A 604 -8.55 -36.44 14.37
N GLU A 605 -9.72 -36.18 14.95
CA GLU A 605 -10.65 -37.21 15.43
C GLU A 605 -11.25 -38.02 14.28
N ASP A 606 -11.58 -37.38 13.14
CA ASP A 606 -12.01 -38.09 11.92
C ASP A 606 -10.93 -39.05 11.41
N ASP A 607 -9.65 -38.63 11.43
CA ASP A 607 -8.50 -39.48 11.05
C ASP A 607 -8.40 -40.74 11.94
N ARG A 608 -8.51 -40.55 13.27
CA ARG A 608 -8.51 -41.66 14.24
C ARG A 608 -9.73 -42.57 14.10
N ALA A 609 -10.91 -42.00 13.87
CA ALA A 609 -12.15 -42.76 13.67
C ALA A 609 -12.06 -43.66 12.43
N ARG A 610 -11.46 -43.18 11.34
CA ARG A 610 -11.18 -43.98 10.14
C ARG A 610 -10.16 -45.09 10.42
N ALA A 611 -9.12 -44.80 11.19
CA ALA A 611 -8.12 -45.79 11.58
C ALA A 611 -8.69 -46.93 12.46
N ALA A 612 -9.79 -46.67 13.19
CA ALA A 612 -10.49 -47.65 14.02
C ALA A 612 -11.47 -48.57 13.24
N LEU A 613 -11.74 -48.29 11.96
CA LEU A 613 -12.58 -49.15 11.11
C LEU A 613 -11.91 -50.52 10.84
N PRO A 614 -12.65 -51.56 10.40
CA PRO A 614 -12.06 -52.85 10.04
C PRO A 614 -11.03 -52.72 8.90
N ALA A 615 -9.99 -53.56 8.90
CA ALA A 615 -8.95 -53.54 7.86
C ALA A 615 -9.46 -53.78 6.42
N THR A 616 -10.65 -54.38 6.29
CA THR A 616 -11.34 -54.60 5.02
C THR A 616 -12.11 -53.37 4.52
N ASP A 617 -12.27 -52.35 5.36
CA ASP A 617 -12.97 -51.12 5.01
C ASP A 617 -12.08 -50.23 4.12
N PRO A 618 -12.53 -49.80 2.93
CA PRO A 618 -11.76 -48.91 2.06
C PRO A 618 -11.32 -47.62 2.75
N LEU A 619 -12.08 -47.10 3.72
CA LEU A 619 -11.72 -45.91 4.50
C LEU A 619 -10.62 -46.17 5.52
N HIS A 620 -10.51 -47.39 6.04
CA HIS A 620 -9.38 -47.81 6.89
C HIS A 620 -8.07 -47.88 6.10
N GLN A 621 -8.15 -48.30 4.83
CA GLN A 621 -6.99 -48.44 3.94
C GLN A 621 -6.49 -47.10 3.38
N ALA A 622 -7.25 -46.02 3.58
CA ALA A 622 -6.82 -44.67 3.22
C ALA A 622 -5.63 -44.21 4.09
N PRO A 623 -4.71 -43.40 3.53
CA PRO A 623 -3.59 -42.86 4.30
C PRO A 623 -4.11 -41.91 5.40
N SER A 624 -3.78 -42.22 6.67
CA SER A 624 -4.12 -41.40 7.84
C SER A 624 -2.93 -40.54 8.27
N ILE A 625 -3.16 -39.36 8.84
CA ILE A 625 -2.09 -38.41 9.22
C ILE A 625 -1.17 -39.03 10.28
N GLU A 626 -1.73 -39.78 11.23
CA GLU A 626 -0.97 -40.47 12.28
C GLU A 626 0.00 -41.51 11.70
N ARG A 627 -0.51 -42.43 10.88
CA ARG A 627 0.30 -43.43 10.14
C ARG A 627 1.34 -42.78 9.23
N MET A 628 0.94 -41.68 8.59
CA MET A 628 1.79 -40.86 7.75
C MET A 628 2.93 -40.18 8.53
N THR A 629 2.76 -39.90 9.82
CA THR A 629 3.75 -39.31 10.71
C THR A 629 4.71 -40.38 11.24
N GLU A 630 4.20 -41.59 11.50
CA GLU A 630 4.98 -42.76 11.93
C GLU A 630 5.83 -43.40 10.81
N GLY A 631 5.63 -42.98 9.56
CA GLY A 631 6.33 -43.53 8.39
C GLY A 631 5.74 -44.85 7.88
N ALA A 632 4.57 -45.23 8.37
CA ALA A 632 3.90 -46.49 8.07
C ALA A 632 2.67 -46.25 7.17
N GLY A 633 2.90 -45.94 5.90
CA GLY A 633 1.83 -45.82 4.91
C GLY A 633 2.08 -46.70 3.69
N THR A 634 1.36 -47.82 3.58
CA THR A 634 1.24 -48.56 2.32
C THR A 634 -0.03 -48.13 1.59
N VAL A 635 0.11 -47.56 0.39
CA VAL A 635 -1.03 -47.27 -0.50
C VAL A 635 -0.94 -48.26 -1.66
N ALA A 636 -2.00 -49.05 -1.88
CA ALA A 636 -2.07 -50.03 -2.98
C ALA A 636 -0.90 -51.04 -3.05
N GLY A 637 -0.33 -51.43 -1.90
CA GLY A 637 0.76 -52.41 -1.82
C GLY A 637 2.17 -51.85 -2.00
N GLU A 638 2.33 -50.55 -2.27
CA GLU A 638 3.63 -49.88 -2.28
C GLU A 638 3.91 -49.24 -0.92
N THR A 639 5.09 -49.52 -0.35
CA THR A 639 5.56 -48.83 0.86
C THR A 639 6.05 -47.44 0.44
N MET A 640 5.31 -46.38 0.79
CA MET A 640 5.76 -45.01 0.52
C MET A 640 6.93 -44.67 1.47
N THR A 641 8.14 -45.09 1.12
CA THR A 641 9.36 -44.79 1.88
C THR A 641 9.83 -43.36 1.69
N THR A 642 9.36 -42.65 0.66
CA THR A 642 9.66 -41.24 0.43
C THR A 642 8.46 -40.54 -0.19
N ARG A 643 7.80 -39.66 0.58
CA ARG A 643 6.87 -38.71 -0.03
C ARG A 643 7.66 -37.70 -0.87
N PRO A 644 7.14 -37.24 -2.02
CA PRO A 644 7.67 -36.07 -2.68
C PRO A 644 7.50 -34.84 -1.77
N GLY A 645 8.60 -34.21 -1.33
CA GLY A 645 8.60 -32.82 -0.85
C GLY A 645 9.16 -32.57 0.55
N TYR A 646 8.50 -33.08 1.62
CA TYR A 646 8.76 -32.63 3.00
C TYR A 646 8.68 -33.76 4.06
N PRO A 647 9.62 -34.72 4.10
CA PRO A 647 9.62 -35.80 5.09
C PRO A 647 10.04 -35.31 6.48
N LEU A 648 9.48 -35.92 7.54
CA LEU A 648 10.04 -35.82 8.89
C LEU A 648 11.33 -36.66 8.92
N ALA A 649 12.47 -35.97 8.89
CA ALA A 649 13.80 -36.52 8.67
C ALA A 649 14.29 -37.46 9.77
N ASN A 650 13.78 -37.33 11.01
CA ASN A 650 14.23 -38.15 12.13
C ASN A 650 13.13 -38.38 13.20
N ALA A 651 13.42 -39.29 14.14
CA ALA A 651 12.48 -39.65 15.22
C ALA A 651 12.14 -38.47 16.14
N MET A 652 13.08 -37.53 16.35
CA MET A 652 12.83 -36.33 17.16
C MET A 652 11.81 -35.41 16.50
N GLN A 653 11.90 -35.20 15.18
CA GLN A 653 10.89 -34.43 14.43
C GLN A 653 9.51 -35.09 14.46
N ARG A 654 9.46 -36.43 14.42
CA ARG A 654 8.20 -37.19 14.57
C ARG A 654 7.60 -37.02 15.97
N ALA A 655 8.39 -37.22 17.01
CA ALA A 655 7.95 -37.05 18.40
C ALA A 655 7.44 -35.62 18.63
N LEU A 656 8.18 -34.62 18.17
CA LEU A 656 7.76 -33.22 18.28
C LEU A 656 6.44 -32.94 17.56
N ALA A 657 6.24 -33.48 16.36
CA ALA A 657 4.97 -33.30 15.63
C ALA A 657 3.77 -33.90 16.39
N LEU A 658 3.94 -35.08 16.99
CA LEU A 658 2.91 -35.73 17.81
C LEU A 658 2.66 -34.97 19.12
N ASP A 659 3.72 -34.51 19.80
CA ASP A 659 3.60 -33.69 21.01
C ASP A 659 2.86 -32.37 20.74
N MET A 660 3.15 -31.72 19.60
CA MET A 660 2.44 -30.52 19.15
C MET A 660 0.96 -30.80 18.87
N ALA A 661 0.65 -31.92 18.19
CA ALA A 661 -0.74 -32.33 17.94
C ALA A 661 -1.50 -32.55 19.25
N ALA A 662 -0.92 -33.27 20.22
CA ALA A 662 -1.51 -33.50 21.53
C ALA A 662 -1.73 -32.19 22.32
N GLY A 663 -0.79 -31.24 22.21
CA GLY A 663 -0.94 -29.90 22.79
C GLY A 663 -2.12 -29.13 22.19
N ILE A 664 -2.34 -29.22 20.87
CA ILE A 664 -3.48 -28.59 20.19
C ILE A 664 -4.79 -29.26 20.61
N GLU A 665 -4.83 -30.59 20.72
CA GLU A 665 -6.01 -31.32 21.22
C GLU A 665 -6.37 -30.87 22.65
N SER A 666 -5.37 -30.80 23.54
CA SER A 666 -5.57 -30.32 24.92
C SER A 666 -6.18 -28.92 24.94
N LEU A 667 -5.68 -28.01 24.07
CA LEU A 667 -6.25 -26.67 23.95
C LEU A 667 -7.71 -26.69 23.49
N ALA A 668 -8.07 -27.55 22.54
CA ALA A 668 -9.44 -27.69 22.07
C ALA A 668 -10.39 -28.20 23.16
N THR A 669 -9.94 -29.10 24.06
CA THR A 669 -10.78 -29.58 25.17
C THR A 669 -11.12 -28.50 26.20
N LEU A 670 -10.28 -27.48 26.34
CA LEU A 670 -10.52 -26.32 27.22
C LEU A 670 -11.55 -25.34 26.63
N ALA A 671 -11.89 -25.52 25.36
CA ALA A 671 -12.82 -24.72 24.59
C ALA A 671 -14.10 -25.53 24.34
N PRO A 672 -15.17 -25.35 25.15
CA PRO A 672 -16.42 -26.01 24.83
C PRO A 672 -16.83 -25.62 23.41
N THR A 673 -17.22 -26.63 22.63
CA THR A 673 -17.79 -26.54 21.28
C THR A 673 -18.58 -25.24 21.10
N PRO A 674 -18.47 -24.53 19.96
CA PRO A 674 -19.17 -23.25 19.75
C PRO A 674 -20.66 -23.47 20.00
N ALA A 675 -21.08 -23.12 21.20
CA ALA A 675 -22.40 -23.42 21.67
C ALA A 675 -23.34 -22.52 20.87
N ILE A 676 -24.33 -23.14 20.24
CA ILE A 676 -25.34 -22.53 19.33
C ILE A 676 -26.20 -21.48 20.08
N ASP A 677 -26.01 -21.36 21.40
CA ASP A 677 -26.64 -20.45 22.36
C ASP A 677 -26.24 -18.96 22.21
N GLY A 678 -25.53 -18.57 21.15
CA GLY A 678 -25.31 -17.16 20.79
C GLY A 678 -24.34 -16.38 21.71
N VAL A 679 -23.81 -17.02 22.74
CA VAL A 679 -22.83 -16.45 23.69
C VAL A 679 -21.41 -16.85 23.26
N ASP A 680 -20.68 -15.93 22.65
CA ASP A 680 -19.28 -16.16 22.31
C ASP A 680 -18.39 -16.20 23.56
N ARG A 681 -17.73 -17.34 23.75
CA ARG A 681 -16.77 -17.59 24.83
C ARG A 681 -15.33 -17.51 24.32
N VAL A 682 -14.42 -17.18 25.25
CA VAL A 682 -12.97 -17.45 25.16
C VAL A 682 -12.60 -18.19 26.43
N ASN A 683 -12.02 -19.38 26.34
CA ASN A 683 -11.76 -20.27 27.49
C ASN A 683 -13.02 -20.48 28.36
N GLY A 684 -14.18 -20.73 27.73
CA GLY A 684 -15.43 -20.99 28.43
C GLY A 684 -16.09 -19.78 29.13
N ARG A 685 -15.53 -18.56 29.04
CA ARG A 685 -16.10 -17.34 29.65
C ARG A 685 -16.73 -16.39 28.62
N PRO A 686 -17.89 -15.79 28.90
CA PRO A 686 -18.53 -14.82 27.99
C PRO A 686 -17.68 -13.55 27.81
N GLY A 687 -17.95 -12.81 26.73
CA GLY A 687 -17.29 -11.53 26.46
C GLY A 687 -15.99 -11.67 25.66
N ALA A 688 -15.98 -12.58 24.69
CA ALA A 688 -14.93 -12.67 23.67
C ALA A 688 -14.78 -11.35 22.90
N PRO A 689 -13.56 -10.92 22.53
CA PRO A 689 -13.38 -9.86 21.54
C PRO A 689 -14.11 -10.21 20.23
N ARG A 690 -14.81 -9.24 19.63
CA ARG A 690 -15.57 -9.43 18.40
C ARG A 690 -15.20 -8.41 17.31
N PRO A 691 -15.10 -8.84 16.04
CA PRO A 691 -15.29 -10.21 15.53
C PRO A 691 -14.19 -11.18 15.98
N LYS A 692 -14.50 -12.49 16.04
CA LYS A 692 -13.51 -13.54 16.30
C LYS A 692 -12.51 -13.61 15.15
N GLN A 693 -11.23 -13.70 15.48
CA GLN A 693 -10.16 -13.78 14.49
C GLN A 693 -10.10 -15.19 13.89
N ALA A 694 -9.71 -15.28 12.61
CA ALA A 694 -9.40 -16.54 11.96
C ALA A 694 -7.89 -16.59 11.69
N LEU A 695 -7.21 -17.60 12.24
CA LEU A 695 -5.82 -17.87 11.90
C LEU A 695 -5.77 -18.57 10.54
N ARG A 696 -5.05 -17.97 9.58
CA ARG A 696 -4.83 -18.55 8.25
C ARG A 696 -3.34 -18.73 8.04
N LEU A 697 -2.95 -19.94 7.65
CA LEU A 697 -1.59 -20.19 7.17
C LEU A 697 -1.42 -19.45 5.85
N ARG A 698 -0.35 -18.67 5.76
CA ARG A 698 0.17 -18.09 4.53
C ARG A 698 1.63 -18.48 4.46
N PRO A 699 2.24 -18.57 3.26
CA PRO A 699 3.68 -18.57 3.17
C PRO A 699 4.18 -17.41 4.04
N GLY A 700 5.11 -17.69 4.96
CA GLY A 700 5.95 -16.61 5.49
C GLY A 700 6.50 -15.96 4.24
N ILE A 701 6.16 -14.68 4.04
CA ILE A 701 6.47 -14.03 2.78
C ILE A 701 7.99 -14.20 2.61
N ASP A 702 8.47 -14.66 1.44
CA ASP A 702 9.90 -14.64 1.06
C ASP A 702 10.42 -13.18 0.93
N SER A 703 9.86 -12.28 1.74
CA SER A 703 10.11 -10.87 1.89
C SER A 703 9.56 -10.33 3.23
N ASP A 704 9.21 -11.19 4.22
CA ASP A 704 9.01 -10.70 5.60
C ASP A 704 10.38 -10.20 6.10
N PRO A 705 10.55 -8.89 6.27
CA PRO A 705 11.84 -8.32 6.64
C PRO A 705 12.36 -8.92 7.95
N ARG A 706 11.48 -9.37 8.85
CA ARG A 706 11.85 -9.98 10.13
C ARG A 706 12.24 -11.44 10.00
N ALA A 707 11.77 -12.15 8.98
CA ALA A 707 12.17 -13.53 8.72
C ALA A 707 13.48 -13.61 7.90
N GLU A 708 13.80 -12.54 7.16
CA GLU A 708 14.99 -12.48 6.32
C GLU A 708 16.18 -11.87 7.09
N LEU A 709 17.06 -12.75 7.57
CA LEU A 709 18.41 -12.39 7.98
C LEU A 709 19.22 -11.91 6.75
N PRO A 710 20.12 -10.91 6.89
CA PRO A 710 21.15 -10.65 5.90
C PRO A 710 22.07 -11.86 5.70
#